data_AF-A0A958BIQ8-F1
#
_entry.id   AF-A0A958BIQ8-F1
#
_cell.length_a   1.000
_cell.length_b   1.000
_cell.length_c   1.000
_cell.angle_alpha   90.00
_cell.angle_beta   90.00
_cell.angle_gamma   90.00
#
_symmetry.space_group_name_H-M   'P 1'
#
loop_
_entity.id
_entity.type
_entity.pdbx_description
1 polymer ?
#
loop_
_entity_poly.entity_id
_entity_poly.type
_entity_poly.pdbx_seq_one_letter_code
_entity_poly.pdbx_strand_id
1 'polypeptide(L)'
;MAIDADVGAVVGTEGKSQLQFDEPTGVAIDSEGNIHVTDSGNARVQVLSSKGAFVRFYGNTVAPKLKEPYGIAIDRADQVYVTDTSLGRVFVYKKDGSFVRAFGGSGSKPGQLSDPKGIAVDSQGQVYVADYGNDRVSVFTSEGLFLYNIDSTWSTKTRIEKPVGVAVDPADDVYIIDKGRGVLVQLDRRGDYKRAVLGSSLGFREPLAIAVDRSGSFAIMDGRKDSAGHWAQDLRPFNPLGVEGRQPGQFDDAQGIAFDDARDTVVVADTGNNRVQIFKLRRREFDQPMPSLAPELVIRLVGTFKSPARDLAVMDRERFFVSVPKERKIQLVDMNGAPRLEITEPEDAPGYLKEPVGVAFNGSMLFVSDYGRGDIKVFNDKGVFQYKFGQSGSDPVEFDEPTGMDFAKGDIYIADSDNDRIQVLSERGLIRRVIKGGGGRELDSPRDVVVGPDGAIYVADTGNHLLRKLNPGGTPVFSKGGEGYGRGRFQSPRGVARDNDGYYYVLDANGIQIYDQTGEFVTRFGAGDIEGEGAFKAPTCLDIDASKGARLFVCDPEQNLVHVIDVLRVPSAPRDVSLASIEGASKLSWKAGEESYRKEFVVYVGESADGPWAELGTSTSNDYTLQYPLDKPGTFFRVAARSHADLESARSAPVEDKYRRGINAYEAGDYAAAIAAFDEQLLSVPGHPPSMLGKGRAFGKLEKFDEATNVLTDLSRQEGWNDKALLALAQVFLAADKVQAADDNVRNVVQSSPENAEAWRVFAQVAILRGLYEDAIERANRTIQLEPDNPDSYLILGDAYMAKRIYTDALKNYKEAYERDRQNVRVYISMGTVFQNLADTENSVKALKYAAKLDPKNARLLVQIAQIYYDGGDPQSARGMLRDAAAIDPGLASVDVLMGRIAFDAGNYEAALSSFQKAEPKEPNNLEIQLYTGLAYQKLGKKAEAESTFQKVITLTPEQVGPLTRLGKTLMKHKLYDQALDVFDKVYRLDAQSPDAPRYMGEAYLAMKRLPNAISKLEEASRLNPNDAECHYLLGKAYLAANVQAKPVAQLKLASFIDPRRAEYFIALGQAYMRDKEWAKAVAAYATAREIDPRDDQIVRYYKEARTKADAAPRSGGGPVEAEDISFQTVKQSSFRDYANGSFATVYLKNNSRQKVVKIKVSLMVEGFMSFPDEEYLTSLNAGQTRSIELGGKFNQAAMDLRKDVYTLAEIRIEYFFNKRPIKETIFEPVQIQADLNSGGAGGLAP
;
A
#
# COMPACT_ATOMS: atom_id res chain seq x y z
N MET A 1 -1.03 24.18 -23.84
CA MET A 1 -2.48 24.36 -23.88
C MET A 1 -2.77 25.85 -23.84
N ALA A 2 -3.43 26.39 -24.86
CA ALA A 2 -4.23 27.59 -24.67
C ALA A 2 -5.59 27.13 -24.13
N ILE A 3 -6.04 27.75 -23.04
CA ILE A 3 -7.36 27.53 -22.47
C ILE A 3 -8.31 28.49 -23.19
N ASP A 4 -9.29 27.93 -23.89
CA ASP A 4 -10.41 28.66 -24.51
C ASP A 4 -11.65 28.42 -23.64
N ALA A 5 -12.55 29.38 -23.49
CA ALA A 5 -13.67 29.27 -22.54
C ALA A 5 -15.00 29.58 -23.23
N ASP A 6 -15.96 28.65 -23.15
CA ASP A 6 -17.33 28.91 -23.57
C ASP A 6 -18.20 29.26 -22.38
N VAL A 7 -19.18 30.14 -22.59
CA VAL A 7 -20.24 30.36 -21.62
C VAL A 7 -21.11 29.11 -21.52
N GLY A 8 -21.03 28.41 -20.40
CA GLY A 8 -21.85 27.24 -20.09
C GLY A 8 -23.21 27.61 -19.52
N ALA A 9 -23.25 28.55 -18.58
CA ALA A 9 -24.50 29.07 -18.00
C ALA A 9 -24.35 30.51 -17.52
N VAL A 10 -25.44 31.28 -17.63
CA VAL A 10 -25.57 32.61 -17.03
C VAL A 10 -26.74 32.55 -16.05
N VAL A 11 -26.46 32.86 -14.79
CA VAL A 11 -27.41 32.71 -13.70
C VAL A 11 -27.61 34.04 -13.00
N GLY A 12 -28.85 34.51 -13.04
CA GLY A 12 -29.34 35.58 -12.21
C GLY A 12 -29.53 36.92 -12.88
N THR A 13 -30.22 37.77 -12.14
CA THR A 13 -30.65 39.13 -12.48
C THR A 13 -30.70 39.93 -11.18
N GLU A 14 -30.74 41.25 -11.29
CA GLU A 14 -30.90 42.13 -10.14
C GLU A 14 -32.16 41.80 -9.32
N GLY A 15 -32.02 41.70 -8.00
CA GLY A 15 -33.15 41.54 -7.08
C GLY A 15 -32.81 40.73 -5.83
N LYS A 16 -33.86 40.30 -5.11
CA LYS A 16 -33.75 39.69 -3.76
C LYS A 16 -34.28 38.26 -3.69
N SER A 17 -34.95 37.80 -4.73
CA SER A 17 -35.56 36.46 -4.78
C SER A 17 -34.50 35.37 -5.06
N GLN A 18 -34.94 34.11 -5.13
CA GLN A 18 -34.09 32.99 -5.54
C GLN A 18 -33.52 33.23 -6.95
N LEU A 19 -32.25 32.92 -7.15
CA LEU A 19 -31.46 33.21 -8.35
C LEU A 19 -31.31 34.69 -8.70
N GLN A 20 -31.81 35.62 -7.88
CA GLN A 20 -31.51 37.05 -8.04
C GLN A 20 -30.34 37.44 -7.15
N PHE A 21 -29.56 38.42 -7.59
CA PHE A 21 -28.40 38.94 -6.87
C PHE A 21 -28.48 40.46 -6.75
N ASP A 22 -27.84 40.99 -5.72
CA ASP A 22 -27.60 42.41 -5.49
C ASP A 22 -26.14 42.54 -5.04
N GLU A 23 -25.27 42.96 -5.97
CA GLU A 23 -23.81 43.00 -5.81
C GLU A 23 -23.21 41.62 -5.42
N PRO A 24 -23.20 40.62 -6.32
CA PRO A 24 -22.50 39.36 -6.07
C PRO A 24 -20.97 39.57 -6.16
N THR A 25 -20.24 39.41 -5.05
CA THR A 25 -18.81 39.78 -4.99
C THR A 25 -17.85 38.60 -4.97
N GLY A 26 -18.18 37.51 -4.30
CA GLY A 26 -17.28 36.39 -4.05
C GLY A 26 -17.90 35.06 -4.44
N VAL A 27 -17.07 34.14 -4.92
CA VAL A 27 -17.51 32.80 -5.29
C VAL A 27 -16.50 31.75 -4.82
N ALA A 28 -17.01 30.63 -4.32
CA ALA A 28 -16.23 29.44 -3.97
C ALA A 28 -17.05 28.18 -4.30
N ILE A 29 -16.37 27.04 -4.44
CA ILE A 29 -16.98 25.79 -4.89
C ILE A 29 -16.66 24.68 -3.89
N ASP A 30 -17.69 23.94 -3.46
CA ASP A 30 -17.53 22.83 -2.52
C ASP A 30 -17.11 21.52 -3.22
N SER A 31 -16.76 20.49 -2.43
CA SER A 31 -16.33 19.19 -2.97
C SER A 31 -17.38 18.47 -3.83
N GLU A 32 -18.67 18.81 -3.70
CA GLU A 32 -19.77 18.27 -4.49
C GLU A 32 -19.96 19.04 -5.81
N GLY A 33 -19.32 20.21 -5.96
CA GLY A 33 -19.46 21.11 -7.09
C GLY A 33 -20.59 22.13 -6.95
N ASN A 34 -21.09 22.37 -5.74
CA ASN A 34 -22.02 23.47 -5.50
C ASN A 34 -21.24 24.79 -5.40
N ILE A 35 -21.82 25.83 -5.99
CA ILE A 35 -21.24 27.16 -6.12
C ILE A 35 -21.84 28.04 -5.02
N HIS A 36 -21.02 28.50 -4.09
CA HIS A 36 -21.40 29.41 -3.02
C HIS A 36 -21.05 30.83 -3.43
N VAL A 37 -22.05 31.72 -3.46
CA VAL A 37 -21.91 33.09 -3.94
C VAL A 37 -22.29 34.05 -2.83
N THR A 38 -21.38 34.94 -2.43
CA THR A 38 -21.70 36.06 -1.53
C THR A 38 -22.50 37.10 -2.29
N ASP A 39 -23.69 37.40 -1.78
CA ASP A 39 -24.68 38.31 -2.35
C ASP A 39 -24.77 39.50 -1.40
N SER A 40 -23.85 40.46 -1.57
CA SER A 40 -23.49 41.46 -0.56
C SER A 40 -24.66 42.37 -0.20
N GLY A 41 -25.36 42.91 -1.22
CA GLY A 41 -26.52 43.79 -1.04
C GLY A 41 -27.72 43.09 -0.37
N ASN A 42 -27.82 41.77 -0.52
CA ASN A 42 -28.84 40.94 0.14
C ASN A 42 -28.38 40.34 1.48
N ALA A 43 -27.17 40.65 1.94
CA ALA A 43 -26.58 40.19 3.20
C ALA A 43 -26.64 38.65 3.38
N ARG A 44 -26.41 37.88 2.31
CA ARG A 44 -26.55 36.42 2.31
C ARG A 44 -25.46 35.73 1.49
N VAL A 45 -25.39 34.42 1.64
CA VAL A 45 -24.72 33.53 0.68
C VAL A 45 -25.78 32.70 -0.04
N GLN A 46 -25.75 32.69 -1.36
CA GLN A 46 -26.64 31.91 -2.21
C GLN A 46 -25.86 30.75 -2.84
N VAL A 47 -26.39 29.53 -2.71
CA VAL A 47 -25.77 28.29 -3.18
C VAL A 47 -26.49 27.82 -4.44
N LEU A 48 -25.71 27.56 -5.48
CA LEU A 48 -26.16 27.02 -6.76
C LEU A 48 -25.54 25.63 -6.97
N SER A 49 -26.17 24.77 -7.77
CA SER A 49 -25.52 23.56 -8.24
C SER A 49 -24.47 23.88 -9.31
N SER A 50 -23.62 22.90 -9.67
CA SER A 50 -22.68 23.01 -10.80
C SER A 50 -23.33 23.39 -12.14
N LYS A 51 -24.65 23.26 -12.27
CA LYS A 51 -25.43 23.66 -13.46
C LYS A 51 -26.16 24.99 -13.29
N GLY A 52 -25.93 25.70 -12.18
CA GLY A 52 -26.56 27.00 -11.91
C GLY A 52 -27.97 26.94 -11.31
N ALA A 53 -28.46 25.76 -10.90
CA ALA A 53 -29.78 25.65 -10.27
C ALA A 53 -29.72 26.07 -8.79
N PHE A 54 -30.75 26.75 -8.30
CA PHE A 54 -30.81 27.16 -6.88
C PHE A 54 -30.83 25.95 -5.95
N VAL A 55 -29.99 25.99 -4.91
CA VAL A 55 -29.98 24.97 -3.84
C VAL A 55 -30.54 25.57 -2.55
N ARG A 56 -29.94 26.67 -2.05
CA ARG A 56 -30.34 27.33 -0.79
C ARG A 56 -29.74 28.74 -0.67
N PHE A 57 -30.14 29.49 0.35
CA PHE A 57 -29.37 30.63 0.86
C PHE A 57 -29.22 30.54 2.39
N TYR A 58 -28.19 31.18 2.93
CA TYR A 58 -27.95 31.25 4.38
C TYR A 58 -27.29 32.59 4.77
N GLY A 59 -27.14 32.82 6.08
CA GLY A 59 -26.49 34.02 6.65
C GLY A 59 -27.42 35.20 6.94
N ASN A 60 -28.60 35.32 6.32
CA ASN A 60 -29.56 36.41 6.59
C ASN A 60 -30.77 36.02 7.45
N THR A 61 -31.00 34.72 7.66
CA THR A 61 -32.20 34.19 8.33
C THR A 61 -32.02 34.02 9.84
N VAL A 62 -30.89 33.43 10.27
CA VAL A 62 -30.63 33.05 11.67
C VAL A 62 -29.44 33.84 12.21
N ALA A 63 -29.52 34.28 13.45
CA ALA A 63 -28.41 34.98 14.11
C ALA A 63 -27.25 34.02 14.42
N PRO A 64 -25.99 34.45 14.30
CA PRO A 64 -25.57 35.81 13.92
C PRO A 64 -25.70 36.03 12.40
N LYS A 65 -26.26 37.19 12.01
CA LYS A 65 -26.53 37.52 10.62
C LYS A 65 -25.33 38.20 9.96
N LEU A 66 -25.12 37.87 8.69
CA LEU A 66 -24.27 38.66 7.80
C LEU A 66 -24.90 40.04 7.57
N LYS A 67 -24.05 41.01 7.24
CA LYS A 67 -24.43 42.38 6.92
C LYS A 67 -23.92 42.78 5.54
N GLU A 68 -22.65 42.52 5.26
CA GLU A 68 -22.01 42.84 3.98
C GLU A 68 -20.95 41.77 3.66
N PRO A 69 -21.38 40.54 3.32
CA PRO A 69 -20.46 39.46 3.02
C PRO A 69 -19.74 39.75 1.70
N TYR A 70 -18.41 39.59 1.66
CA TYR A 70 -17.59 39.97 0.50
C TYR A 70 -16.82 38.79 -0.09
N GLY A 71 -15.76 38.35 0.58
CA GLY A 71 -14.93 37.22 0.19
C GLY A 71 -15.44 35.90 0.74
N ILE A 72 -15.17 34.81 0.02
CA ILE A 72 -15.56 33.47 0.42
C ILE A 72 -14.49 32.47 0.03
N ALA A 73 -14.19 31.53 0.93
CA ALA A 73 -13.29 30.40 0.69
C ALA A 73 -13.87 29.14 1.32
N ILE A 74 -13.53 27.98 0.75
CA ILE A 74 -13.94 26.67 1.26
C ILE A 74 -12.70 25.83 1.48
N ASP A 75 -12.54 25.24 2.67
CA ASP A 75 -11.42 24.36 2.98
C ASP A 75 -11.67 22.91 2.50
N ARG A 76 -10.66 22.05 2.61
CA ARG A 76 -10.75 20.63 2.19
C ARG A 76 -11.75 19.81 3.01
N ALA A 77 -12.22 20.31 4.15
CA ALA A 77 -13.25 19.69 4.98
C ALA A 77 -14.66 20.24 4.69
N ASP A 78 -14.82 21.01 3.61
CA ASP A 78 -16.04 21.73 3.22
C ASP A 78 -16.56 22.69 4.31
N GLN A 79 -15.67 23.29 5.11
CA GLN A 79 -16.03 24.46 5.91
C GLN A 79 -15.94 25.71 5.04
N VAL A 80 -16.97 26.55 5.13
CA VAL A 80 -17.13 27.76 4.32
C VAL A 80 -16.81 28.99 5.17
N TYR A 81 -15.78 29.73 4.79
CA TYR A 81 -15.31 30.95 5.46
C TYR A 81 -15.75 32.16 4.65
N VAL A 82 -16.48 33.07 5.28
CA VAL A 82 -17.05 34.27 4.64
C VAL A 82 -16.55 35.51 5.38
N THR A 83 -15.88 36.42 4.69
CA THR A 83 -15.54 37.73 5.25
C THR A 83 -16.76 38.65 5.20
N ASP A 84 -17.03 39.35 6.29
CA ASP A 84 -18.04 40.39 6.36
C ASP A 84 -17.34 41.74 6.55
N THR A 85 -17.37 42.56 5.50
CA THR A 85 -16.64 43.83 5.41
C THR A 85 -17.14 44.80 6.47
N SER A 86 -18.46 44.93 6.62
CA SER A 86 -19.09 45.87 7.56
C SER A 86 -18.88 45.50 9.02
N LEU A 87 -18.82 44.20 9.34
CA LEU A 87 -18.62 43.72 10.71
C LEU A 87 -17.15 43.53 11.08
N GLY A 88 -16.23 43.53 10.11
CA GLY A 88 -14.81 43.26 10.31
C GLY A 88 -14.58 41.86 10.87
N ARG A 89 -15.32 40.86 10.37
CA ARG A 89 -15.30 39.48 10.90
C ARG A 89 -15.26 38.44 9.79
N VAL A 90 -14.79 37.25 10.14
CA VAL A 90 -14.93 36.05 9.31
C VAL A 90 -15.95 35.13 9.97
N PHE A 91 -16.97 34.73 9.21
CA PHE A 91 -17.99 33.77 9.62
C PHE A 91 -17.70 32.42 9.00
N VAL A 92 -17.73 31.37 9.82
CA VAL A 92 -17.51 29.99 9.39
C VAL A 92 -18.83 29.23 9.43
N TYR A 93 -19.15 28.58 8.33
CA TYR A 93 -20.32 27.73 8.16
C TYR A 93 -19.90 26.32 7.75
N LYS A 94 -20.76 25.34 7.97
CA LYS A 94 -20.64 24.05 7.27
C LYS A 94 -21.21 24.18 5.87
N LYS A 95 -20.90 23.23 4.97
CA LYS A 95 -21.47 23.17 3.62
C LYS A 95 -22.99 23.24 3.54
N ASP A 96 -23.69 22.76 4.57
CA ASP A 96 -25.15 22.81 4.61
C ASP A 96 -25.71 24.22 4.92
N GLY A 97 -24.84 25.20 5.22
CA GLY A 97 -25.16 26.57 5.58
C GLY A 97 -25.37 26.78 7.08
N SER A 98 -25.16 25.77 7.92
CA SER A 98 -25.23 25.92 9.37
C SER A 98 -24.02 26.70 9.92
N PHE A 99 -24.30 27.69 10.77
CA PHE A 99 -23.26 28.52 11.40
C PHE A 99 -22.45 27.70 12.40
N VAL A 100 -21.13 27.86 12.36
CA VAL A 100 -20.18 27.18 13.25
C VAL A 100 -19.59 28.17 14.26
N ARG A 101 -18.91 29.21 13.76
CA ARG A 101 -18.20 30.21 14.58
C ARG A 101 -17.98 31.49 13.80
N ALA A 102 -17.63 32.55 14.49
CA ALA A 102 -17.12 33.78 13.87
C ALA A 102 -15.93 34.30 14.67
N PHE A 103 -14.93 34.82 13.98
CA PHE A 103 -13.71 35.36 14.57
C PHE A 103 -13.31 36.67 13.89
N GLY A 104 -12.31 37.34 14.46
CA GLY A 104 -11.96 38.72 14.11
C GLY A 104 -12.72 39.73 14.96
N GLY A 105 -12.94 40.91 14.39
CA GLY A 105 -13.68 42.01 14.97
C GLY A 105 -13.20 43.34 14.42
N SER A 106 -14.12 44.27 14.18
CA SER A 106 -13.78 45.59 13.63
C SER A 106 -12.68 46.30 14.43
N GLY A 107 -11.60 46.72 13.74
CA GLY A 107 -10.50 47.49 14.31
C GLY A 107 -9.14 47.16 13.66
N SER A 108 -8.07 47.66 14.27
CA SER A 108 -6.70 47.57 13.74
C SER A 108 -5.71 46.79 14.62
N LYS A 109 -6.12 46.37 15.82
CA LYS A 109 -5.28 45.57 16.73
C LYS A 109 -4.98 44.18 16.14
N PRO A 110 -3.99 43.44 16.68
CA PRO A 110 -3.77 42.04 16.30
C PRO A 110 -5.07 41.21 16.42
N GLY A 111 -5.40 40.47 15.37
CA GLY A 111 -6.63 39.70 15.27
C GLY A 111 -7.93 40.50 15.02
N GLN A 112 -7.86 41.83 14.92
CA GLN A 112 -8.98 42.66 14.43
C GLN A 112 -8.86 42.90 12.92
N LEU A 113 -9.97 43.18 12.25
CA LEU A 113 -10.03 43.39 10.81
C LEU A 113 -10.76 44.71 10.51
N SER A 114 -10.34 45.40 9.45
CA SER A 114 -10.97 46.61 8.90
C SER A 114 -11.20 46.41 7.40
N ASP A 115 -12.46 46.44 7.00
CA ASP A 115 -12.90 46.17 5.62
C ASP A 115 -12.31 44.88 5.02
N PRO A 116 -12.38 43.71 5.70
CA PRO A 116 -11.82 42.48 5.14
C PRO A 116 -12.48 42.13 3.81
N LYS A 117 -11.65 41.82 2.81
CA LYS A 117 -12.07 41.48 1.45
C LYS A 117 -11.75 40.02 1.13
N GLY A 118 -10.74 39.75 0.30
CA GLY A 118 -10.34 38.41 -0.10
C GLY A 118 -9.96 37.51 1.07
N ILE A 119 -10.22 36.22 0.91
CA ILE A 119 -9.92 35.19 1.89
C ILE A 119 -9.48 33.92 1.18
N ALA A 120 -8.51 33.21 1.75
CA ALA A 120 -8.07 31.90 1.28
C ALA A 120 -7.71 31.00 2.47
N VAL A 121 -7.75 29.69 2.26
CA VAL A 121 -7.37 28.70 3.28
C VAL A 121 -6.34 27.74 2.67
N ASP A 122 -5.22 27.54 3.35
CA ASP A 122 -4.17 26.60 2.92
C ASP A 122 -4.51 25.13 3.24
N SER A 123 -3.64 24.21 2.81
CA SER A 123 -3.79 22.77 3.08
C SER A 123 -3.79 22.40 4.56
N GLN A 124 -3.17 23.24 5.41
CA GLN A 124 -3.01 23.04 6.85
C GLN A 124 -4.15 23.68 7.65
N GLY A 125 -5.07 24.38 6.97
CA GLY A 125 -6.18 25.08 7.59
C GLY A 125 -5.82 26.47 8.14
N GLN A 126 -4.70 27.09 7.73
CA GLN A 126 -4.47 28.51 7.99
C GLN A 126 -5.33 29.36 7.07
N VAL A 127 -5.94 30.40 7.65
CA VAL A 127 -6.87 31.29 6.98
C VAL A 127 -6.19 32.64 6.77
N TYR A 128 -6.03 33.04 5.51
CA TYR A 128 -5.41 34.29 5.10
C TYR A 128 -6.49 35.28 4.72
N VAL A 129 -6.55 36.42 5.39
CA VAL A 129 -7.57 37.45 5.18
C VAL A 129 -6.91 38.74 4.69
N ALA A 130 -7.28 39.21 3.50
CA ALA A 130 -6.93 40.55 3.03
C ALA A 130 -7.65 41.60 3.86
N ASP A 131 -6.92 42.19 4.80
CA ASP A 131 -7.38 43.21 5.74
C ASP A 131 -7.19 44.59 5.10
N TYR A 132 -8.02 44.86 4.07
CA TYR A 132 -7.88 45.97 3.13
C TYR A 132 -7.70 47.33 3.82
N GLY A 133 -8.48 47.61 4.86
CA GLY A 133 -8.46 48.90 5.56
C GLY A 133 -7.24 49.09 6.48
N ASN A 134 -6.52 48.02 6.80
CA ASN A 134 -5.32 48.05 7.65
C ASN A 134 -4.02 47.81 6.86
N ASP A 135 -4.06 47.79 5.52
CA ASP A 135 -2.90 47.58 4.65
C ASP A 135 -2.07 46.32 4.98
N ARG A 136 -2.74 45.20 5.29
CA ARG A 136 -2.10 43.95 5.70
C ARG A 136 -2.87 42.70 5.28
N VAL A 137 -2.22 41.55 5.35
CA VAL A 137 -2.90 40.25 5.36
C VAL A 137 -2.81 39.66 6.76
N SER A 138 -3.96 39.38 7.39
CA SER A 138 -4.01 38.77 8.72
C SER A 138 -4.22 37.27 8.60
N VAL A 139 -3.39 36.49 9.32
CA VAL A 139 -3.39 35.03 9.27
C VAL A 139 -3.97 34.46 10.55
N PHE A 140 -4.87 33.50 10.43
CA PHE A 140 -5.56 32.83 11.53
C PHE A 140 -5.44 31.30 11.39
N THR A 141 -5.66 30.58 12.48
CA THR A 141 -5.92 29.13 12.41
C THR A 141 -7.33 28.84 11.89
N SER A 142 -7.61 27.59 11.54
CA SER A 142 -8.96 27.13 11.21
C SER A 142 -9.96 27.43 12.33
N GLU A 143 -9.53 27.31 13.59
CA GLU A 143 -10.32 27.64 14.77
C GLU A 143 -10.52 29.16 15.00
N GLY A 144 -9.94 30.01 14.17
CA GLY A 144 -10.09 31.47 14.23
C GLY A 144 -9.16 32.16 15.22
N LEU A 145 -8.09 31.48 15.66
CA LEU A 145 -7.05 32.10 16.50
C LEU A 145 -6.11 32.92 15.62
N PHE A 146 -5.88 34.18 16.00
CA PHE A 146 -4.92 35.03 15.30
C PHE A 146 -3.49 34.50 15.46
N LEU A 147 -2.76 34.40 14.36
CA LEU A 147 -1.37 33.94 14.33
C LEU A 147 -0.42 35.14 14.19
N TYR A 148 -0.47 35.83 13.05
CA TYR A 148 0.40 36.96 12.73
C TYR A 148 -0.17 37.80 11.58
N ASN A 149 0.46 38.95 11.33
CA ASN A 149 0.19 39.79 10.16
C ASN A 149 1.34 39.72 9.17
N ILE A 150 0.99 39.78 7.89
CA ILE A 150 1.92 40.03 6.80
C ILE A 150 1.74 41.49 6.42
N ASP A 151 2.67 42.32 6.89
CA ASP A 151 2.74 43.76 6.66
C ASP A 151 4.21 44.22 6.58
N SER A 152 4.44 45.53 6.48
CA SER A 152 5.80 46.09 6.39
C SER A 152 6.72 45.80 7.58
N THR A 153 6.19 45.33 8.72
CA THR A 153 6.96 44.95 9.90
C THR A 153 7.42 43.50 9.89
N TRP A 154 6.77 42.65 9.08
CA TRP A 154 7.13 41.24 8.89
C TRP A 154 8.50 41.09 8.20
N SER A 155 8.75 41.92 7.19
CA SER A 155 10.04 41.99 6.49
C SER A 155 10.15 43.31 5.73
N THR A 156 11.36 43.85 5.64
CA THR A 156 11.64 45.07 4.84
C THR A 156 11.33 44.89 3.36
N LYS A 157 11.21 43.65 2.88
CA LYS A 157 10.84 43.31 1.49
C LYS A 157 9.33 43.13 1.27
N THR A 158 8.55 42.94 2.32
CA THR A 158 7.11 42.57 2.25
C THR A 158 6.21 43.74 2.62
N ARG A 159 6.27 44.85 1.88
CA ARG A 159 5.33 45.97 2.02
C ARG A 159 4.03 45.64 1.28
N ILE A 160 2.91 45.59 2.00
CA ILE A 160 1.56 45.35 1.47
C ILE A 160 0.74 46.65 1.55
N GLU A 161 -0.02 47.02 0.51
CA GLU A 161 -0.94 48.17 0.54
C GLU A 161 -2.30 47.82 -0.08
N LYS A 162 -3.38 48.03 0.69
CA LYS A 162 -4.76 47.79 0.25
C LYS A 162 -4.97 46.43 -0.45
N PRO A 163 -4.60 45.30 0.20
CA PRO A 163 -4.75 43.99 -0.41
C PRO A 163 -6.24 43.67 -0.64
N VAL A 164 -6.57 43.12 -1.81
CA VAL A 164 -7.97 42.88 -2.22
C VAL A 164 -8.28 41.41 -2.40
N GLY A 165 -7.41 40.68 -3.09
CA GLY A 165 -7.56 39.25 -3.37
C GLY A 165 -6.42 38.44 -2.75
N VAL A 166 -6.75 37.27 -2.23
CA VAL A 166 -5.77 36.30 -1.72
C VAL A 166 -6.14 34.93 -2.28
N ALA A 167 -5.16 34.17 -2.76
CA ALA A 167 -5.33 32.77 -3.14
C ALA A 167 -4.13 31.96 -2.65
N VAL A 168 -4.34 30.66 -2.48
CA VAL A 168 -3.30 29.71 -2.10
C VAL A 168 -3.24 28.61 -3.16
N ASP A 169 -2.05 28.28 -3.63
CA ASP A 169 -1.86 27.22 -4.62
C ASP A 169 -1.72 25.83 -3.97
N PRO A 170 -1.72 24.73 -4.74
CA PRO A 170 -1.54 23.38 -4.19
C PRO A 170 -0.19 23.11 -3.50
N ALA A 171 0.80 24.01 -3.64
CA ALA A 171 2.08 23.96 -2.92
C ALA A 171 2.07 24.80 -1.62
N ASP A 172 0.91 25.35 -1.26
CA ASP A 172 0.66 26.30 -0.18
C ASP A 172 1.40 27.65 -0.34
N ASP A 173 1.81 28.02 -1.56
CA ASP A 173 2.27 29.38 -1.81
C ASP A 173 1.08 30.34 -1.81
N VAL A 174 1.28 31.52 -1.21
CA VAL A 174 0.24 32.52 -1.04
C VAL A 174 0.42 33.64 -2.07
N TYR A 175 -0.65 33.95 -2.79
CA TYR A 175 -0.70 34.98 -3.81
C TYR A 175 -1.61 36.11 -3.34
N ILE A 176 -1.09 37.33 -3.29
CA ILE A 176 -1.79 38.50 -2.78
C ILE A 176 -1.86 39.55 -3.90
N ILE A 177 -3.08 39.97 -4.24
CA ILE A 177 -3.29 41.15 -5.06
C ILE A 177 -3.13 42.37 -4.17
N ASP A 178 -2.01 43.06 -4.33
CA ASP A 178 -1.72 44.34 -3.69
C ASP A 178 -2.14 45.46 -4.65
N LYS A 179 -3.35 46.00 -4.42
CA LYS A 179 -3.91 47.05 -5.28
C LYS A 179 -3.25 48.40 -5.05
N GLY A 180 -2.78 48.69 -3.83
CA GLY A 180 -2.10 49.96 -3.53
C GLY A 180 -0.81 50.11 -4.33
N ARG A 181 -0.05 49.01 -4.50
CA ARG A 181 1.20 48.97 -5.26
C ARG A 181 1.03 48.50 -6.71
N GLY A 182 -0.12 47.96 -7.07
CA GLY A 182 -0.38 47.42 -8.42
C GLY A 182 0.48 46.19 -8.74
N VAL A 183 0.74 45.34 -7.74
CA VAL A 183 1.58 44.13 -7.89
C VAL A 183 0.81 42.88 -7.43
N LEU A 184 1.22 41.74 -7.97
CA LEU A 184 0.93 40.44 -7.39
C LEU A 184 2.12 40.02 -6.53
N VAL A 185 1.92 39.85 -5.23
CA VAL A 185 2.94 39.35 -4.30
C VAL A 185 2.78 37.85 -4.15
N GLN A 186 3.86 37.11 -4.37
CA GLN A 186 3.96 35.67 -4.08
C GLN A 186 4.81 35.47 -2.84
N LEU A 187 4.24 34.75 -1.88
CA LEU A 187 4.88 34.30 -0.67
C LEU A 187 4.96 32.78 -0.68
N ASP A 188 5.95 32.23 0.00
CA ASP A 188 5.99 30.81 0.26
C ASP A 188 5.00 30.41 1.36
N ARG A 189 4.86 29.10 1.60
CA ARG A 189 4.00 28.56 2.67
C ARG A 189 4.29 29.04 4.09
N ARG A 190 5.46 29.64 4.34
CA ARG A 190 5.84 30.20 5.65
C ARG A 190 5.49 31.69 5.74
N GLY A 191 4.97 32.28 4.67
CA GLY A 191 4.75 33.72 4.54
C GLY A 191 6.03 34.48 4.18
N ASP A 192 7.10 33.78 3.77
CA ASP A 192 8.34 34.43 3.34
C ASP A 192 8.19 34.96 1.91
N TYR A 193 8.71 36.16 1.68
CA TYR A 193 8.64 36.80 0.36
C TYR A 193 9.43 35.99 -0.69
N LYS A 194 8.73 35.52 -1.74
CA LYS A 194 9.37 34.93 -2.92
C LYS A 194 9.65 35.99 -3.96
N ARG A 195 8.59 36.65 -4.46
CA ARG A 195 8.68 37.67 -5.50
C ARG A 195 7.43 38.54 -5.55
N ALA A 196 7.55 39.72 -6.15
CA ALA A 196 6.42 40.54 -6.55
C ALA A 196 6.53 40.80 -8.06
N VAL A 197 5.40 40.70 -8.74
CA VAL A 197 5.32 40.93 -10.18
C VAL A 197 4.40 42.10 -10.45
N LEU A 198 4.88 43.08 -11.21
CA LEU A 198 4.11 44.26 -11.60
C LEU A 198 2.87 43.83 -12.37
N GLY A 199 1.69 44.28 -11.97
CA GLY A 199 0.45 43.92 -12.66
C GLY A 199 0.46 44.28 -14.14
N SER A 200 1.09 45.40 -14.49
CA SER A 200 1.31 45.82 -15.87
C SER A 200 2.14 44.84 -16.69
N SER A 201 3.07 44.10 -16.06
CA SER A 201 3.86 43.06 -16.73
C SER A 201 3.04 41.79 -17.00
N LEU A 202 1.96 41.60 -16.24
CA LEU A 202 0.99 40.51 -16.37
C LEU A 202 -0.27 40.91 -17.17
N GLY A 203 -0.30 42.14 -17.70
CA GLY A 203 -1.41 42.64 -18.52
C GLY A 203 -2.60 43.21 -17.75
N PHE A 204 -2.56 43.25 -16.41
CA PHE A 204 -3.66 43.79 -15.58
C PHE A 204 -3.32 45.14 -14.92
N ARG A 205 -4.35 45.98 -14.71
CA ARG A 205 -4.20 47.37 -14.23
C ARG A 205 -4.96 47.66 -12.93
N GLU A 206 -6.13 47.07 -12.73
CA GLU A 206 -6.93 47.18 -11.51
C GLU A 206 -7.39 45.78 -11.03
N PRO A 207 -6.48 44.90 -10.62
CA PRO A 207 -6.82 43.55 -10.21
C PRO A 207 -7.73 43.57 -8.96
N LEU A 208 -8.83 42.82 -9.01
CA LEU A 208 -9.86 42.76 -7.96
C LEU A 208 -9.96 41.39 -7.29
N ALA A 209 -9.76 40.31 -8.06
CA ALA A 209 -9.84 38.94 -7.55
C ALA A 209 -8.84 38.01 -8.22
N ILE A 210 -8.49 36.94 -7.50
CA ILE A 210 -7.57 35.91 -7.95
C ILE A 210 -8.12 34.54 -7.54
N ALA A 211 -7.98 33.55 -8.42
CA ALA A 211 -8.16 32.14 -8.10
C ALA A 211 -7.00 31.33 -8.67
N VAL A 212 -6.68 30.21 -8.03
CA VAL A 212 -5.64 29.27 -8.46
C VAL A 212 -6.29 27.89 -8.65
N ASP A 213 -5.92 27.19 -9.71
CA ASP A 213 -6.38 25.85 -10.06
C ASP A 213 -5.45 24.77 -9.50
N ARG A 214 -5.83 23.49 -9.62
CA ARG A 214 -5.01 22.34 -9.15
C ARG A 214 -3.66 22.19 -9.85
N SER A 215 -3.46 22.83 -11.00
CA SER A 215 -2.19 22.82 -11.72
C SER A 215 -1.24 23.95 -11.27
N GLY A 216 -1.69 24.85 -10.39
CA GLY A 216 -0.98 26.07 -10.02
C GLY A 216 -1.14 27.20 -11.04
N SER A 217 -2.03 27.03 -12.03
CA SER A 217 -2.41 28.12 -12.93
C SER A 217 -3.38 29.03 -12.20
N PHE A 218 -3.31 30.32 -12.46
CA PHE A 218 -4.15 31.29 -11.77
C PHE A 218 -4.87 32.19 -12.77
N ALA A 219 -6.01 32.71 -12.34
CA ALA A 219 -6.82 33.65 -13.10
C ALA A 219 -7.07 34.89 -12.24
N ILE A 220 -6.84 36.06 -12.83
CA ILE A 220 -7.00 37.36 -12.18
C ILE A 220 -8.08 38.16 -12.89
N MET A 221 -9.05 38.65 -12.12
CA MET A 221 -10.07 39.59 -12.58
C MET A 221 -9.55 41.02 -12.46
N ASP A 222 -9.69 41.79 -13.54
CA ASP A 222 -9.26 43.19 -13.65
C ASP A 222 -10.48 44.10 -13.80
N GLY A 223 -10.54 45.17 -12.99
CA GLY A 223 -11.68 46.08 -12.84
C GLY A 223 -11.78 47.20 -13.88
N ARG A 224 -10.83 47.35 -14.83
CA ARG A 224 -10.96 48.33 -15.92
C ARG A 224 -11.35 47.71 -17.26
N LYS A 225 -12.42 48.28 -17.84
CA LYS A 225 -12.98 48.33 -19.22
C LYS A 225 -12.42 47.53 -20.40
N ASP A 226 -11.19 47.00 -20.42
CA ASP A 226 -10.62 46.43 -21.66
C ASP A 226 -10.20 44.95 -21.61
N SER A 227 -10.37 44.23 -20.48
CA SER A 227 -10.05 42.79 -20.45
C SER A 227 -10.53 42.08 -19.18
N ALA A 228 -11.45 41.12 -19.33
CA ALA A 228 -11.85 40.25 -18.22
C ALA A 228 -11.02 38.98 -18.20
N GLY A 229 -10.40 38.69 -17.05
CA GLY A 229 -9.77 37.42 -16.71
C GLY A 229 -8.55 37.06 -17.58
N HIS A 230 -7.34 37.40 -17.14
CA HIS A 230 -6.13 36.86 -17.77
C HIS A 230 -5.78 35.53 -17.11
N TRP A 231 -5.63 34.50 -17.92
CA TRP A 231 -5.03 33.25 -17.45
C TRP A 231 -3.53 33.42 -17.34
N ALA A 232 -2.93 32.84 -16.32
CA ALA A 232 -1.50 32.74 -16.26
C ALA A 232 -1.02 31.41 -15.68
N GLN A 233 -0.10 30.79 -16.40
CA GLN A 233 0.72 29.70 -15.91
C GLN A 233 2.13 30.27 -15.72
N ASP A 234 2.76 30.03 -14.56
CA ASP A 234 4.08 30.55 -14.23
C ASP A 234 4.20 32.09 -14.34
N LEU A 235 3.10 32.80 -14.05
CA LEU A 235 2.98 34.26 -14.18
C LEU A 235 3.14 34.81 -15.62
N ARG A 236 2.58 34.13 -16.62
CA ARG A 236 2.52 34.63 -18.01
C ARG A 236 1.11 34.86 -18.50
N PRO A 237 0.77 36.02 -19.08
CA PRO A 237 -0.58 36.29 -19.57
C PRO A 237 -0.98 35.39 -20.75
N PHE A 238 -2.23 34.97 -20.76
CA PHE A 238 -2.95 34.25 -21.82
C PHE A 238 -4.25 34.99 -22.19
N ASN A 239 -4.97 34.50 -23.20
CA ASN A 239 -6.21 35.07 -23.74
C ASN A 239 -7.22 35.49 -22.66
N PRO A 240 -7.91 36.64 -22.80
CA PRO A 240 -8.93 37.05 -21.85
C PRO A 240 -10.14 36.09 -21.85
N LEU A 241 -10.70 35.83 -20.66
CA LEU A 241 -11.95 35.08 -20.43
C LEU A 241 -13.19 35.77 -21.03
N GLY A 242 -13.13 37.09 -21.20
CA GLY A 242 -14.19 37.88 -21.83
C GLY A 242 -13.83 39.35 -21.97
N VAL A 243 -14.79 40.14 -22.46
CA VAL A 243 -14.64 41.59 -22.69
C VAL A 243 -15.68 42.38 -21.90
N GLU A 244 -15.52 43.71 -21.81
CA GLU A 244 -16.54 44.56 -21.18
C GLU A 244 -17.90 44.40 -21.87
N GLY A 245 -18.97 44.34 -21.07
CA GLY A 245 -20.34 44.41 -21.55
C GLY A 245 -21.34 43.60 -20.73
N ARG A 246 -22.55 43.47 -21.27
CA ARG A 246 -23.71 42.90 -20.57
C ARG A 246 -24.21 41.59 -21.18
N GLN A 247 -23.67 41.17 -22.31
CA GLN A 247 -24.04 39.91 -22.95
C GLN A 247 -23.39 38.72 -22.24
N PRO A 248 -23.90 37.49 -22.42
CA PRO A 248 -23.19 36.29 -21.98
C PRO A 248 -21.74 36.27 -22.46
N GLY A 249 -20.79 36.02 -21.56
CA GLY A 249 -19.35 36.05 -21.85
C GLY A 249 -18.71 37.44 -21.77
N GLN A 250 -19.48 38.45 -21.38
CA GLN A 250 -18.99 39.80 -21.09
C GLN A 250 -19.17 40.13 -19.61
N PHE A 251 -18.43 41.10 -19.11
CA PHE A 251 -18.40 41.45 -17.69
C PHE A 251 -18.51 42.96 -17.45
N ASP A 252 -19.09 43.32 -16.31
CA ASP A 252 -19.14 44.68 -15.76
C ASP A 252 -18.74 44.60 -14.28
N ASP A 253 -17.57 45.11 -13.93
CA ASP A 253 -17.01 45.07 -12.55
C ASP A 253 -17.03 43.67 -11.89
N ALA A 254 -16.43 42.66 -12.55
CA ALA A 254 -16.35 41.31 -11.99
C ALA A 254 -15.41 41.24 -10.77
N GLN A 255 -15.96 40.91 -9.60
CA GLN A 255 -15.23 40.93 -8.32
C GLN A 255 -14.92 39.55 -7.74
N GLY A 256 -15.45 38.46 -8.32
CA GLY A 256 -15.27 37.11 -7.79
C GLY A 256 -14.95 36.10 -8.88
N ILE A 257 -14.03 35.18 -8.60
CA ILE A 257 -13.64 34.09 -9.50
C ILE A 257 -13.31 32.82 -8.73
N ALA A 258 -13.70 31.64 -9.23
CA ALA A 258 -13.33 30.35 -8.67
C ALA A 258 -13.21 29.25 -9.74
N PHE A 259 -12.35 28.27 -9.46
CA PHE A 259 -12.15 27.07 -10.27
C PHE A 259 -12.96 25.89 -9.73
N ASP A 260 -13.64 25.17 -10.62
CA ASP A 260 -14.07 23.78 -10.39
C ASP A 260 -13.19 22.88 -11.26
N ASP A 261 -12.06 22.47 -10.69
CA ASP A 261 -11.08 21.62 -11.38
C ASP A 261 -11.65 20.26 -11.78
N ALA A 262 -12.63 19.74 -11.05
CA ALA A 262 -13.20 18.42 -11.31
C ALA A 262 -14.06 18.40 -12.58
N ARG A 263 -14.58 19.57 -12.99
CA ARG A 263 -15.48 19.72 -14.14
C ARG A 263 -14.91 20.60 -15.25
N ASP A 264 -13.67 21.06 -15.11
CA ASP A 264 -13.03 22.00 -16.02
C ASP A 264 -13.90 23.24 -16.24
N THR A 265 -14.38 23.86 -15.16
CA THR A 265 -15.19 25.08 -15.24
C THR A 265 -14.63 26.21 -14.38
N VAL A 266 -14.84 27.45 -14.84
CA VAL A 266 -14.60 28.67 -14.06
C VAL A 266 -15.91 29.36 -13.79
N VAL A 267 -16.10 29.80 -12.56
CA VAL A 267 -17.26 30.57 -12.15
C VAL A 267 -16.82 31.99 -11.83
N VAL A 268 -17.57 32.96 -12.35
CA VAL A 268 -17.30 34.39 -12.19
C VAL A 268 -18.52 35.08 -11.62
N ALA A 269 -18.33 35.84 -10.55
CA ALA A 269 -19.31 36.78 -10.02
C ALA A 269 -19.16 38.12 -10.77
N ASP A 270 -20.16 38.44 -11.59
CA ASP A 270 -20.22 39.59 -12.47
C ASP A 270 -21.06 40.67 -11.78
N THR A 271 -20.40 41.40 -10.86
CA THR A 271 -21.03 42.27 -9.85
C THR A 271 -21.92 43.34 -10.48
N GLY A 272 -21.39 44.09 -11.46
CA GLY A 272 -22.11 45.18 -12.12
C GLY A 272 -23.30 44.71 -12.96
N ASN A 273 -23.29 43.46 -13.41
CA ASN A 273 -24.42 42.84 -14.10
C ASN A 273 -25.35 42.03 -13.18
N ASN A 274 -25.10 41.99 -11.86
CA ASN A 274 -25.90 41.27 -10.86
C ASN A 274 -26.16 39.79 -11.22
N ARG A 275 -25.11 39.10 -11.68
CA ARG A 275 -25.22 37.70 -12.14
C ARG A 275 -23.95 36.91 -11.88
N VAL A 276 -24.06 35.60 -12.03
CA VAL A 276 -22.95 34.65 -12.00
C VAL A 276 -22.86 33.95 -13.34
N GLN A 277 -21.65 33.86 -13.90
CA GLN A 277 -21.40 33.21 -15.17
C GLN A 277 -20.49 32.00 -14.97
N ILE A 278 -20.90 30.86 -15.54
CA ILE A 278 -20.17 29.59 -15.49
C ILE A 278 -19.59 29.34 -16.88
N PHE A 279 -18.27 29.24 -16.96
CA PHE A 279 -17.51 28.99 -18.18
C PHE A 279 -16.99 27.57 -18.20
N LYS A 280 -17.09 26.90 -19.35
CA LYS A 280 -16.45 25.60 -19.58
C LYS A 280 -15.11 25.80 -20.27
N LEU A 281 -14.07 25.25 -19.67
CA LEU A 281 -12.72 25.31 -20.20
C LEU A 281 -12.55 24.26 -21.30
N ARG A 282 -12.16 24.71 -22.49
CA ARG A 282 -11.70 23.88 -23.59
C ARG A 282 -10.17 23.84 -23.54
N ARG A 283 -9.64 22.68 -23.18
CA ARG A 283 -8.22 22.40 -23.34
C ARG A 283 -7.97 22.03 -24.80
N ARG A 284 -7.41 22.94 -25.60
CA ARG A 284 -6.93 22.58 -26.94
C ARG A 284 -5.54 21.96 -26.84
N GLU A 285 -5.40 20.72 -27.30
CA GLU A 285 -4.12 20.19 -27.75
C GLU A 285 -3.78 20.90 -29.07
N PHE A 286 -2.66 21.60 -29.10
CA PHE A 286 -2.03 21.95 -30.37
C PHE A 286 -1.08 20.81 -30.72
N ASP A 287 -1.22 20.24 -31.92
CA ASP A 287 -0.23 19.35 -32.55
C ASP A 287 1.07 20.07 -32.91
N GLN A 288 1.15 21.39 -32.66
CA GLN A 288 2.41 22.11 -32.64
C GLN A 288 2.85 22.27 -31.19
N PRO A 289 4.14 22.03 -30.87
CA PRO A 289 4.65 22.33 -29.54
C PRO A 289 4.29 23.77 -29.20
N MET A 290 3.68 23.98 -28.03
CA MET A 290 3.49 25.31 -27.48
C MET A 290 4.80 26.08 -27.65
N PRO A 291 4.78 27.38 -28.04
CA PRO A 291 5.99 28.18 -27.99
C PRO A 291 6.58 27.99 -26.60
N SER A 292 7.81 27.50 -26.53
CA SER A 292 8.44 27.16 -25.27
C SER A 292 8.33 28.37 -24.36
N LEU A 293 7.85 28.17 -23.13
CA LEU A 293 7.95 29.21 -22.13
C LEU A 293 9.46 29.57 -22.05
N ALA A 294 9.85 30.79 -22.49
CA ALA A 294 11.19 31.32 -22.28
C ALA A 294 11.64 31.01 -20.83
N PRO A 295 12.74 30.29 -20.59
CA PRO A 295 13.06 29.75 -19.28
C PRO A 295 13.20 30.86 -18.25
N GLU A 296 12.91 30.56 -16.99
CA GLU A 296 13.18 31.50 -15.90
C GLU A 296 14.68 31.79 -15.86
N LEU A 297 15.02 33.09 -15.84
CA LEU A 297 16.40 33.56 -15.88
C LEU A 297 16.84 34.00 -14.48
N VAL A 298 17.96 33.46 -14.02
CA VAL A 298 18.66 33.91 -12.82
C VAL A 298 19.86 34.74 -13.26
N ILE A 299 19.80 36.04 -12.99
CA ILE A 299 20.88 36.99 -13.29
C ILE A 299 21.78 37.09 -12.07
N ARG A 300 23.07 36.78 -12.24
CA ARG A 300 24.06 36.79 -11.16
C ARG A 300 25.26 37.65 -11.55
N LEU A 301 25.51 38.72 -10.79
CA LEU A 301 26.79 39.43 -10.85
C LEU A 301 27.89 38.51 -10.31
N VAL A 302 28.79 38.08 -11.18
CA VAL A 302 29.92 37.19 -10.85
C VAL A 302 31.04 38.00 -10.21
N GLY A 303 31.24 39.23 -10.68
CA GLY A 303 32.23 40.15 -10.14
C GLY A 303 32.36 41.41 -10.99
N THR A 304 33.23 42.29 -10.53
CA THR A 304 33.61 43.53 -11.22
C THR A 304 35.11 43.71 -11.10
N PHE A 305 35.75 44.29 -12.12
CA PHE A 305 37.13 44.74 -12.03
C PHE A 305 37.28 46.14 -12.59
N LYS A 306 38.29 46.87 -12.10
CA LYS A 306 38.53 48.26 -12.48
C LYS A 306 39.15 48.33 -13.87
N SER A 307 38.50 49.03 -14.78
CA SER A 307 39.04 49.33 -16.11
C SER A 307 38.26 50.49 -16.74
N PRO A 308 38.93 51.48 -17.36
CA PRO A 308 38.28 52.55 -18.11
C PRO A 308 37.95 52.12 -19.55
N ALA A 309 37.77 50.81 -19.77
CA ALA A 309 37.59 50.21 -21.08
C ALA A 309 36.39 50.83 -21.81
N ARG A 310 36.57 51.19 -23.09
CA ARG A 310 35.47 51.69 -23.93
C ARG A 310 34.74 50.55 -24.64
N ASP A 311 35.49 49.54 -25.06
CA ASP A 311 35.02 48.30 -25.68
C ASP A 311 35.86 47.10 -25.23
N LEU A 312 35.34 45.90 -25.45
CA LEU A 312 36.03 44.65 -25.08
C LEU A 312 35.73 43.51 -26.05
N ALA A 313 36.68 42.58 -26.18
CA ALA A 313 36.53 41.35 -26.95
C ALA A 313 36.95 40.14 -26.10
N VAL A 314 36.05 39.18 -25.92
CA VAL A 314 36.28 37.96 -25.16
C VAL A 314 37.20 37.02 -25.92
N MET A 315 38.29 36.59 -25.29
CA MET A 315 39.18 35.56 -25.83
C MET A 315 38.77 34.18 -25.32
N ASP A 316 38.49 34.09 -24.03
CA ASP A 316 37.90 32.93 -23.36
C ASP A 316 37.21 33.37 -22.06
N ARG A 317 36.62 32.42 -21.32
CA ARG A 317 35.84 32.66 -20.10
C ARG A 317 36.60 33.38 -18.98
N GLU A 318 37.93 33.42 -19.05
CA GLU A 318 38.79 34.01 -18.03
C GLU A 318 39.66 35.17 -18.53
N ARG A 319 39.75 35.37 -19.85
CA ARG A 319 40.64 36.35 -20.48
C ARG A 319 39.95 37.12 -21.60
N PHE A 320 40.16 38.43 -21.66
CA PHE A 320 39.52 39.30 -22.63
C PHE A 320 40.36 40.55 -22.92
N PHE A 321 40.28 41.03 -24.16
CA PHE A 321 40.94 42.25 -24.62
C PHE A 321 40.06 43.45 -24.30
N VAL A 322 40.64 44.54 -23.80
CA VAL A 322 39.94 45.80 -23.48
C VAL A 322 40.59 46.97 -24.20
N SER A 323 39.77 47.85 -24.79
CA SER A 323 40.24 49.08 -25.42
C SER A 323 40.33 50.22 -24.42
N VAL A 324 41.49 50.87 -24.31
CA VAL A 324 41.70 52.00 -23.40
C VAL A 324 42.09 53.26 -24.19
N PRO A 325 41.11 53.95 -24.83
CA PRO A 325 41.40 55.01 -25.79
C PRO A 325 42.23 56.17 -25.23
N LYS A 326 41.94 56.59 -23.98
CA LYS A 326 42.69 57.68 -23.32
C LYS A 326 44.18 57.36 -23.13
N GLU A 327 44.52 56.08 -23.02
CA GLU A 327 45.90 55.59 -22.88
C GLU A 327 46.46 55.06 -24.21
N ARG A 328 45.70 55.15 -25.31
CA ARG A 328 46.11 54.76 -26.66
C ARG A 328 46.61 53.30 -26.76
N LYS A 329 46.00 52.40 -26.00
CA LYS A 329 46.42 50.98 -25.93
C LYS A 329 45.26 50.01 -25.91
N ILE A 330 45.55 48.75 -26.23
CA ILE A 330 44.71 47.59 -25.89
C ILE A 330 45.40 46.78 -24.80
N GLN A 331 44.64 46.21 -23.87
CA GLN A 331 45.18 45.30 -22.86
C GLN A 331 44.45 43.96 -22.92
N LEU A 332 45.18 42.86 -22.83
CA LEU A 332 44.60 41.57 -22.46
C LEU A 332 44.62 41.47 -20.94
N VAL A 333 43.47 41.26 -20.31
CA VAL A 333 43.35 41.15 -18.86
C VAL A 333 42.66 39.84 -18.47
N ASP A 334 42.77 39.46 -17.20
CA ASP A 334 42.02 38.34 -16.62
C ASP A 334 40.75 38.78 -15.86
N MET A 335 40.01 37.84 -15.27
CA MET A 335 38.80 38.08 -14.45
C MET A 335 38.97 39.06 -13.29
N ASN A 336 40.20 39.32 -12.83
CA ASN A 336 40.49 40.29 -11.78
C ASN A 336 40.94 41.65 -12.33
N GLY A 337 40.98 41.81 -13.65
CA GLY A 337 41.51 42.98 -14.33
C GLY A 337 43.03 43.05 -14.36
N ALA A 338 43.74 41.95 -14.04
CA ALA A 338 45.20 41.96 -14.04
C ALA A 338 45.72 41.89 -15.50
N PRO A 339 46.61 42.81 -15.93
CA PRO A 339 47.13 42.81 -17.29
C PRO A 339 48.02 41.60 -17.55
N ARG A 340 47.78 40.93 -18.66
CA ARG A 340 48.53 39.77 -19.17
C ARG A 340 49.37 40.12 -20.39
N LEU A 341 48.90 41.09 -21.18
CA LEU A 341 49.59 41.65 -22.35
C LEU A 341 49.11 43.10 -22.53
N GLU A 342 50.01 44.00 -22.92
CA GLU A 342 49.68 45.34 -23.37
C GLU A 342 50.11 45.51 -24.82
N ILE A 343 49.23 46.06 -25.65
CA ILE A 343 49.48 46.38 -27.05
C ILE A 343 49.57 47.90 -27.15
N THR A 344 50.79 48.38 -27.27
CA THR A 344 51.12 49.79 -27.49
C THR A 344 52.29 49.84 -28.46
N GLU A 345 52.24 50.78 -29.39
CA GLU A 345 53.26 50.98 -30.42
C GLU A 345 53.70 52.46 -30.40
N PRO A 346 54.93 52.81 -30.83
CA PRO A 346 55.37 54.19 -31.01
C PRO A 346 54.56 54.95 -32.08
N GLU A 347 54.47 56.29 -32.02
CA GLU A 347 53.63 57.10 -32.93
C GLU A 347 53.94 56.93 -34.43
N ASP A 348 55.17 56.57 -34.75
CA ASP A 348 55.70 56.34 -36.10
C ASP A 348 55.54 54.89 -36.56
N ALA A 349 55.20 53.95 -35.67
CA ALA A 349 55.02 52.54 -36.03
C ALA A 349 53.69 52.30 -36.77
N PRO A 350 53.65 51.35 -37.72
CA PRO A 350 52.44 51.07 -38.51
C PRO A 350 51.26 50.55 -37.67
N GLY A 351 51.56 49.95 -36.51
CA GLY A 351 50.59 49.48 -35.52
C GLY A 351 50.14 50.53 -34.49
N TYR A 352 50.62 51.78 -34.57
CA TYR A 352 50.24 52.84 -33.63
C TYR A 352 48.73 53.06 -33.58
N LEU A 353 48.18 53.08 -32.37
CA LEU A 353 46.78 53.35 -32.07
C LEU A 353 46.62 54.79 -31.61
N LYS A 354 45.79 55.58 -32.29
CA LYS A 354 45.50 56.97 -31.90
C LYS A 354 44.32 57.04 -30.92
N GLU A 355 43.19 56.42 -31.29
CA GLU A 355 41.98 56.31 -30.47
C GLU A 355 41.35 54.93 -30.71
N PRO A 356 41.87 53.87 -30.06
CA PRO A 356 41.29 52.53 -30.18
C PRO A 356 39.91 52.51 -29.52
N VAL A 357 38.85 52.32 -30.31
CA VAL A 357 37.46 52.33 -29.82
C VAL A 357 36.85 50.95 -29.88
N GLY A 358 36.80 50.32 -31.05
CA GLY A 358 36.21 48.99 -31.25
C GLY A 358 37.24 47.87 -31.25
N VAL A 359 36.91 46.71 -30.69
CA VAL A 359 37.77 45.51 -30.69
C VAL A 359 36.99 44.24 -31.00
N ALA A 360 37.58 43.34 -31.78
CA ALA A 360 37.00 42.03 -32.06
C ALA A 360 38.08 40.97 -32.22
N PHE A 361 37.84 39.75 -31.75
CA PHE A 361 38.81 38.65 -31.78
C PHE A 361 38.22 37.40 -32.46
N ASN A 362 38.88 36.88 -33.50
CA ASN A 362 38.38 35.74 -34.27
C ASN A 362 38.91 34.37 -33.80
N GLY A 363 39.58 34.31 -32.64
CA GLY A 363 40.26 33.12 -32.15
C GLY A 363 41.78 33.09 -32.42
N SER A 364 42.29 33.92 -33.34
CA SER A 364 43.71 33.97 -33.68
C SER A 364 44.27 35.38 -33.91
N MET A 365 43.44 36.29 -34.41
CA MET A 365 43.79 37.68 -34.69
C MET A 365 42.81 38.61 -33.97
N LEU A 366 43.37 39.70 -33.47
CA LEU A 366 42.66 40.81 -32.84
C LEU A 366 42.56 41.96 -33.85
N PHE A 367 41.34 42.43 -34.10
CA PHE A 367 41.03 43.56 -34.96
C PHE A 367 40.63 44.75 -34.09
N VAL A 368 41.21 45.90 -34.37
CA VAL A 368 41.04 47.12 -33.57
C VAL A 368 40.67 48.26 -34.49
N SER A 369 39.53 48.92 -34.22
CA SER A 369 39.15 50.13 -34.94
C SER A 369 39.80 51.35 -34.29
N ASP A 370 40.55 52.12 -35.09
CA ASP A 370 41.19 53.36 -34.66
C ASP A 370 40.34 54.55 -35.13
N TYR A 371 39.45 54.98 -34.25
CA TYR A 371 38.44 56.02 -34.47
C TYR A 371 39.06 57.31 -35.03
N GLY A 372 40.22 57.72 -34.50
CA GLY A 372 40.88 58.96 -34.89
C GLY A 372 41.63 58.91 -36.24
N ARG A 373 41.62 57.76 -36.93
CA ARG A 373 42.28 57.53 -38.24
C ARG A 373 41.39 56.87 -39.29
N GLY A 374 40.27 56.26 -38.89
CA GLY A 374 39.36 55.53 -39.79
C GLY A 374 39.99 54.26 -40.38
N ASP A 375 40.99 53.66 -39.72
CA ASP A 375 41.61 52.40 -40.13
C ASP A 375 41.38 51.26 -39.13
N ILE A 376 41.36 50.02 -39.61
CA ILE A 376 41.31 48.80 -38.79
C ILE A 376 42.71 48.21 -38.72
N LYS A 377 43.24 48.03 -37.51
CA LYS A 377 44.56 47.43 -37.26
C LYS A 377 44.41 46.01 -36.77
N VAL A 378 45.24 45.13 -37.30
CA VAL A 378 45.19 43.70 -37.01
C VAL A 378 46.46 43.26 -36.30
N PHE A 379 46.29 42.61 -35.15
CA PHE A 379 47.34 42.04 -34.32
C PHE A 379 47.12 40.53 -34.17
N ASN A 380 48.17 39.77 -33.88
CA ASN A 380 47.99 38.37 -33.46
C ASN A 380 47.63 38.28 -31.95
N ASP A 381 47.34 37.07 -31.49
CA ASP A 381 47.09 36.73 -30.07
C ASP A 381 48.20 37.11 -29.08
N LYS A 382 49.41 37.42 -29.59
CA LYS A 382 50.57 37.91 -28.82
C LYS A 382 50.74 39.43 -28.88
N GLY A 383 49.83 40.15 -29.52
CA GLY A 383 49.86 41.61 -29.63
C GLY A 383 50.82 42.16 -30.69
N VAL A 384 51.32 41.32 -31.59
CA VAL A 384 52.22 41.75 -32.66
C VAL A 384 51.42 42.23 -33.86
N PHE A 385 51.67 43.45 -34.32
CA PHE A 385 51.03 44.03 -35.51
C PHE A 385 51.28 43.17 -36.75
N GLN A 386 50.22 42.96 -37.54
CA GLN A 386 50.25 42.15 -38.77
C GLN A 386 50.05 43.01 -40.01
N TYR A 387 48.92 43.71 -40.09
CA TYR A 387 48.55 44.57 -41.21
C TYR A 387 47.43 45.53 -40.79
N LYS A 388 47.09 46.46 -41.69
CA LYS A 388 45.95 47.36 -41.54
C LYS A 388 45.19 47.51 -42.85
N PHE A 389 43.93 47.89 -42.78
CA PHE A 389 43.11 48.26 -43.93
C PHE A 389 42.11 49.36 -43.58
N GLY A 390 41.59 50.01 -44.61
CA GLY A 390 40.73 51.18 -44.48
C GLY A 390 41.48 52.48 -44.22
N GLN A 391 40.73 53.56 -44.37
CA GLN A 391 41.13 54.94 -44.10
C GLN A 391 39.86 55.76 -43.84
N SER A 392 40.02 56.95 -43.26
CA SER A 392 38.92 57.88 -43.08
C SER A 392 38.28 58.26 -44.42
N GLY A 393 36.96 58.13 -44.53
CA GLY A 393 36.20 58.50 -45.73
C GLY A 393 34.85 57.78 -45.83
N SER A 394 34.17 57.95 -46.96
CA SER A 394 32.80 57.49 -47.18
C SER A 394 32.67 56.47 -48.33
N ASP A 395 33.73 56.21 -49.09
CA ASP A 395 33.72 55.20 -50.15
C ASP A 395 33.77 53.77 -49.57
N PRO A 396 33.43 52.71 -50.33
CA PRO A 396 33.58 51.34 -49.84
C PRO A 396 35.01 51.04 -49.40
N VAL A 397 35.18 50.36 -48.25
CA VAL A 397 36.46 50.10 -47.55
C VAL A 397 37.02 51.33 -46.81
N GLU A 398 36.47 52.52 -47.01
CA GLU A 398 36.73 53.68 -46.14
C GLU A 398 35.73 53.71 -44.99
N PHE A 399 36.13 54.24 -43.84
CA PHE A 399 35.32 54.27 -42.63
C PHE A 399 35.23 55.66 -42.04
N ASP A 400 34.10 55.99 -41.44
CA ASP A 400 33.93 57.16 -40.60
C ASP A 400 33.34 56.71 -39.26
N GLU A 401 34.09 56.96 -38.19
CA GLU A 401 33.81 56.44 -36.84
C GLU A 401 33.49 54.92 -36.79
N PRO A 402 34.37 54.02 -37.27
CA PRO A 402 34.13 52.58 -37.19
C PRO A 402 34.13 52.10 -35.73
N THR A 403 33.05 51.45 -35.31
CA THR A 403 32.83 51.01 -33.91
C THR A 403 32.79 49.49 -33.80
N GLY A 404 31.63 48.89 -33.51
CA GLY A 404 31.48 47.47 -33.25
C GLY A 404 31.79 46.59 -34.47
N MET A 405 32.36 45.41 -34.21
CA MET A 405 32.78 44.46 -35.24
C MET A 405 32.52 43.02 -34.80
N ASP A 406 32.12 42.16 -35.74
CA ASP A 406 31.96 40.73 -35.49
C ASP A 406 32.31 39.89 -36.73
N PHE A 407 32.54 38.59 -36.53
CA PHE A 407 32.98 37.66 -37.57
C PHE A 407 31.93 36.60 -37.87
N ALA A 408 31.73 36.34 -39.16
CA ALA A 408 31.01 35.14 -39.57
C ALA A 408 31.54 34.61 -40.90
N LYS A 409 31.79 33.29 -40.92
CA LYS A 409 32.16 32.54 -42.15
C LYS A 409 33.38 33.12 -42.89
N GLY A 410 34.35 33.68 -42.15
CA GLY A 410 35.60 34.24 -42.70
C GLY A 410 35.49 35.67 -43.23
N ASP A 411 34.37 36.35 -42.96
CA ASP A 411 34.16 37.76 -43.22
C ASP A 411 34.00 38.53 -41.89
N ILE A 412 34.45 39.78 -41.86
CA ILE A 412 34.28 40.75 -40.77
C ILE A 412 33.16 41.73 -41.13
N TYR A 413 32.28 41.97 -40.18
CA TYR A 413 31.17 42.92 -40.24
C TYR A 413 31.54 44.11 -39.38
N ILE A 414 31.52 45.31 -39.95
CA ILE A 414 31.99 46.51 -39.27
C ILE A 414 30.87 47.54 -39.29
N ALA A 415 30.51 48.04 -38.11
CA ALA A 415 29.62 49.17 -37.95
C ALA A 415 30.39 50.46 -38.30
N ASP A 416 30.06 51.03 -39.46
CA ASP A 416 30.63 52.25 -40.00
C ASP A 416 29.66 53.39 -39.67
N SER A 417 29.77 53.85 -38.42
CA SER A 417 28.68 54.52 -37.69
C SER A 417 28.23 55.80 -38.38
N ASP A 418 29.14 56.71 -38.70
CA ASP A 418 28.79 58.03 -39.26
C ASP A 418 28.45 57.96 -40.76
N ASN A 419 28.78 56.85 -41.42
CA ASN A 419 28.36 56.55 -42.79
C ASN A 419 27.04 55.77 -42.85
N ASP A 420 26.33 55.59 -41.72
CA ASP A 420 25.02 54.95 -41.61
C ASP A 420 24.96 53.55 -42.25
N ARG A 421 26.01 52.74 -42.09
CA ARG A 421 26.10 51.44 -42.78
C ARG A 421 26.87 50.38 -42.00
N ILE A 422 26.62 49.12 -42.36
CA ILE A 422 27.49 47.99 -42.02
C ILE A 422 28.29 47.60 -43.26
N GLN A 423 29.62 47.55 -43.15
CA GLN A 423 30.48 47.02 -44.19
C GLN A 423 30.88 45.58 -43.89
N VAL A 424 30.69 44.69 -44.87
CA VAL A 424 31.10 43.29 -44.81
C VAL A 424 32.32 43.11 -45.69
N LEU A 425 33.43 42.71 -45.09
CA LEU A 425 34.74 42.60 -45.71
C LEU A 425 35.30 41.19 -45.44
N SER A 426 36.22 40.71 -46.28
CA SER A 426 37.06 39.59 -45.85
C SER A 426 37.94 40.03 -44.69
N GLU A 427 38.46 39.09 -43.90
CA GLU A 427 39.44 39.39 -42.84
C GLU A 427 40.69 40.15 -43.35
N ARG A 428 40.96 40.12 -44.67
CA ARG A 428 42.05 40.88 -45.32
C ARG A 428 41.62 42.26 -45.84
N GLY A 429 40.41 42.71 -45.54
CA GLY A 429 39.89 44.03 -45.93
C GLY A 429 39.34 44.10 -47.36
N LEU A 430 39.04 42.97 -48.02
CA LEU A 430 38.44 42.97 -49.36
C LEU A 430 36.92 43.12 -49.25
N ILE A 431 36.33 44.12 -49.91
CA ILE A 431 34.89 44.36 -49.84
C ILE A 431 34.09 43.17 -50.35
N ARG A 432 33.12 42.74 -49.54
CA ARG A 432 32.11 41.73 -49.90
C ARG A 432 30.77 42.41 -50.18
N ARG A 433 30.34 43.28 -49.26
CA ARG A 433 29.01 43.90 -49.29
C ARG A 433 28.96 45.15 -48.42
N VAL A 434 28.09 46.09 -48.79
CA VAL A 434 27.70 47.23 -47.96
C VAL A 434 26.20 47.12 -47.66
N ILE A 435 25.82 47.29 -46.39
CA ILE A 435 24.44 47.18 -45.91
C ILE A 435 24.02 48.53 -45.34
N LYS A 436 23.04 49.19 -45.96
CA LYS A 436 22.52 50.53 -45.54
C LYS A 436 21.13 50.47 -44.88
N GLY A 437 20.58 49.28 -44.67
CA GLY A 437 19.17 49.07 -44.32
C GLY A 437 18.25 48.93 -45.54
N GLY A 438 17.00 48.49 -45.35
CA GLY A 438 16.04 48.23 -46.43
C GLY A 438 14.59 48.41 -45.97
N GLY A 439 13.64 48.48 -46.91
CA GLY A 439 12.19 48.51 -46.59
C GLY A 439 11.62 49.86 -46.13
N GLY A 440 12.26 50.99 -46.46
CA GLY A 440 11.74 52.34 -46.17
C GLY A 440 12.20 52.97 -44.85
N ARG A 441 13.18 52.36 -44.15
CA ARG A 441 13.91 52.96 -43.03
C ARG A 441 15.39 52.59 -43.14
N GLU A 442 16.27 53.54 -43.41
CA GLU A 442 17.73 53.34 -43.49
C GLU A 442 18.32 53.13 -42.08
N LEU A 443 19.53 52.57 -41.98
CA LEU A 443 20.29 52.58 -40.71
C LEU A 443 20.62 54.03 -40.34
N ASP A 444 20.74 54.32 -39.04
CA ASP A 444 21.14 55.62 -38.52
C ASP A 444 22.11 55.41 -37.35
N SER A 445 23.36 55.83 -37.56
CA SER A 445 24.44 55.75 -36.58
C SER A 445 24.60 54.36 -35.94
N PRO A 446 24.68 53.25 -36.72
CA PRO A 446 24.79 51.91 -36.13
C PRO A 446 26.09 51.80 -35.33
N ARG A 447 26.01 51.39 -34.05
CA ARG A 447 27.19 51.30 -33.16
C ARG A 447 27.75 49.91 -32.95
N ASP A 448 26.93 48.89 -33.16
CA ASP A 448 27.35 47.53 -32.91
C ASP A 448 26.63 46.54 -33.81
N VAL A 449 27.32 45.43 -34.13
CA VAL A 449 26.84 44.39 -35.02
C VAL A 449 27.28 43.01 -34.53
N VAL A 450 26.35 42.07 -34.48
CA VAL A 450 26.62 40.65 -34.15
C VAL A 450 25.98 39.74 -35.18
N VAL A 451 26.70 38.69 -35.58
CA VAL A 451 26.28 37.73 -36.59
C VAL A 451 26.15 36.34 -36.00
N GLY A 452 24.95 35.77 -36.11
CA GLY A 452 24.66 34.44 -35.61
C GLY A 452 25.30 33.30 -36.43
N PRO A 453 25.35 32.06 -35.89
CA PRO A 453 25.79 30.87 -36.63
C PRO A 453 24.96 30.59 -37.89
N ASP A 454 23.67 30.96 -37.84
CA ASP A 454 22.72 30.92 -38.96
C ASP A 454 22.99 32.01 -40.02
N GLY A 455 23.89 32.95 -39.73
CA GLY A 455 24.23 34.11 -40.54
C GLY A 455 23.26 35.29 -40.37
N ALA A 456 22.31 35.23 -39.43
CA ALA A 456 21.43 36.37 -39.15
C ALA A 456 22.25 37.50 -38.52
N ILE A 457 22.06 38.72 -39.00
CA ILE A 457 22.83 39.90 -38.60
C ILE A 457 21.96 40.74 -37.66
N TYR A 458 22.45 41.06 -36.48
CA TYR A 458 21.79 41.91 -35.50
C TYR A 458 22.56 43.21 -35.37
N VAL A 459 21.88 44.35 -35.51
CA VAL A 459 22.49 45.67 -35.50
C VAL A 459 21.85 46.52 -34.42
N ALA A 460 22.68 47.11 -33.55
CA ALA A 460 22.29 48.20 -32.67
C ALA A 460 22.22 49.49 -33.48
N ASP A 461 21.02 49.79 -34.00
CA ASP A 461 20.73 50.97 -34.83
C ASP A 461 20.44 52.15 -33.91
N THR A 462 21.53 52.78 -33.44
CA THR A 462 21.53 53.68 -32.28
C THR A 462 20.70 54.93 -32.50
N GLY A 463 20.81 55.57 -33.67
CA GLY A 463 20.10 56.82 -34.00
C GLY A 463 18.59 56.60 -34.13
N ASN A 464 18.18 55.44 -34.68
CA ASN A 464 16.77 55.07 -34.76
C ASN A 464 16.20 54.48 -33.45
N HIS A 465 17.03 54.21 -32.44
CA HIS A 465 16.63 53.52 -31.20
C HIS A 465 16.04 52.12 -31.43
N LEU A 466 16.59 51.39 -32.40
CA LEU A 466 16.11 50.07 -32.80
C LEU A 466 17.18 48.99 -32.64
N LEU A 467 16.75 47.78 -32.30
CA LEU A 467 17.46 46.57 -32.69
C LEU A 467 16.94 46.13 -34.05
N ARG A 468 17.83 45.94 -35.01
CA ARG A 468 17.49 45.37 -36.32
C ARG A 468 18.01 43.96 -36.47
N LYS A 469 17.13 43.04 -36.84
CA LYS A 469 17.51 41.73 -37.35
C LYS A 469 17.44 41.74 -38.88
N LEU A 470 18.54 41.44 -39.52
CA LEU A 470 18.67 41.25 -40.96
C LEU A 470 18.96 39.77 -41.24
N ASN A 471 18.55 39.29 -42.41
CA ASN A 471 18.92 37.95 -42.85
C ASN A 471 20.39 37.93 -43.30
N PRO A 472 20.97 36.76 -43.61
CA PRO A 472 22.35 36.69 -44.13
C PRO A 472 22.58 37.50 -45.41
N GLY A 473 21.51 37.81 -46.15
CA GLY A 473 21.51 38.68 -47.33
C GLY A 473 21.61 40.18 -47.03
N GLY A 474 21.44 40.61 -45.79
CA GLY A 474 21.40 42.01 -45.38
C GLY A 474 20.02 42.67 -45.54
N THR A 475 18.98 41.91 -45.88
CA THR A 475 17.61 42.44 -45.95
C THR A 475 16.94 42.35 -44.57
N PRO A 476 16.18 43.37 -44.14
CA PRO A 476 15.50 43.36 -42.84
C PRO A 476 14.53 42.19 -42.70
N VAL A 477 14.57 41.53 -41.55
CA VAL A 477 13.63 40.49 -41.12
C VAL A 477 12.62 41.11 -40.15
N PHE A 478 13.12 41.82 -39.13
CA PHE A 478 12.30 42.64 -38.26
C PHE A 478 13.13 43.73 -37.58
N SER A 479 12.44 44.73 -37.04
CA SER A 479 13.02 45.74 -36.15
C SER A 479 12.18 45.81 -34.88
N LYS A 480 12.83 45.80 -33.71
CA LYS A 480 12.19 46.00 -32.40
C LYS A 480 12.80 47.22 -31.73
N GLY A 481 12.02 47.95 -30.95
CA GLY A 481 12.47 49.18 -30.29
C GLY A 481 11.61 50.41 -30.59
N GLY A 482 12.22 51.56 -30.35
CA GLY A 482 11.61 52.88 -30.41
C GLY A 482 12.00 53.67 -29.16
N GLU A 483 12.19 54.98 -29.32
CA GLU A 483 12.64 55.86 -28.24
C GLU A 483 11.75 55.72 -27.00
N GLY A 484 12.35 55.51 -25.83
CA GLY A 484 11.62 55.55 -24.56
C GLY A 484 12.08 54.50 -23.55
N TYR A 485 11.35 54.45 -22.43
CA TYR A 485 11.65 53.60 -21.28
C TYR A 485 10.74 52.37 -21.22
N GLY A 486 11.28 51.22 -20.82
CA GLY A 486 10.49 50.01 -20.53
C GLY A 486 10.58 48.90 -21.57
N ARG A 487 9.71 47.89 -21.43
CA ARG A 487 9.70 46.67 -22.26
C ARG A 487 9.65 47.01 -23.75
N GLY A 488 10.67 46.56 -24.52
CA GLY A 488 10.65 46.69 -25.97
C GLY A 488 10.97 48.08 -26.51
N ARG A 489 11.41 49.02 -25.66
CA ARG A 489 11.82 50.39 -26.03
C ARG A 489 13.29 50.57 -25.68
N PHE A 490 14.03 51.25 -26.54
CA PHE A 490 15.46 51.46 -26.36
C PHE A 490 15.78 52.95 -26.31
N GLN A 491 16.80 53.30 -25.53
CA GLN A 491 17.40 54.63 -25.56
C GLN A 491 18.84 54.52 -26.05
N SER A 492 19.03 54.81 -27.33
CA SER A 492 20.32 54.74 -28.03
C SER A 492 21.03 53.41 -27.77
N PRO A 493 20.54 52.28 -28.30
CA PRO A 493 21.18 50.97 -28.11
C PRO A 493 22.65 51.05 -28.54
N ARG A 494 23.55 50.56 -27.68
CA ARG A 494 25.01 50.71 -27.80
C ARG A 494 25.73 49.40 -28.05
N GLY A 495 25.19 48.28 -27.58
CA GLY A 495 25.78 46.96 -27.73
C GLY A 495 24.72 45.90 -27.98
N VAL A 496 25.07 44.89 -28.74
CA VAL A 496 24.24 43.72 -29.02
C VAL A 496 25.08 42.46 -28.84
N ALA A 497 24.53 41.44 -28.19
CA ALA A 497 25.17 40.14 -28.07
C ALA A 497 24.16 39.00 -28.28
N ARG A 498 24.63 37.80 -28.61
CA ARG A 498 23.79 36.62 -28.80
C ARG A 498 24.45 35.39 -28.20
N ASP A 499 23.66 34.53 -27.57
CA ASP A 499 24.16 33.23 -27.09
C ASP A 499 23.79 32.04 -28.00
N ASN A 500 24.34 30.89 -27.64
CA ASN A 500 24.16 29.62 -28.35
C ASN A 500 22.73 29.09 -28.34
N ASP A 501 21.89 29.54 -27.40
CA ASP A 501 20.47 29.15 -27.31
C ASP A 501 19.56 30.12 -28.08
N GLY A 502 20.14 31.05 -28.83
CA GLY A 502 19.41 31.96 -29.71
C GLY A 502 18.83 33.20 -29.03
N TYR A 503 19.15 33.43 -27.76
CA TYR A 503 18.75 34.66 -27.05
C TYR A 503 19.66 35.78 -27.47
N TYR A 504 19.09 36.98 -27.60
CA TYR A 504 19.85 38.19 -27.89
C TYR A 504 19.67 39.22 -26.79
N TYR A 505 20.76 39.93 -26.54
CA TYR A 505 20.96 40.86 -25.44
C TYR A 505 21.21 42.22 -26.06
N VAL A 506 20.46 43.23 -25.64
CA VAL A 506 20.61 44.59 -26.13
C VAL A 506 20.96 45.48 -24.96
N LEU A 507 22.14 46.08 -25.02
CA LEU A 507 22.58 47.10 -24.11
C LEU A 507 22.15 48.47 -24.64
N ASP A 508 21.44 49.24 -23.84
CA ASP A 508 21.12 50.64 -24.10
C ASP A 508 21.53 51.54 -22.92
N ALA A 509 21.21 52.83 -22.97
CA ALA A 509 21.53 53.75 -21.89
C ALA A 509 20.86 53.40 -20.54
N ASN A 510 19.82 52.57 -20.57
CA ASN A 510 19.03 52.14 -19.41
C ASN A 510 19.35 50.69 -18.99
N GLY A 511 20.40 50.07 -19.53
CA GLY A 511 20.86 48.74 -19.16
C GLY A 511 20.59 47.67 -20.21
N ILE A 512 20.45 46.41 -19.78
CA ILE A 512 20.36 45.27 -20.68
C ILE A 512 18.94 44.75 -20.75
N GLN A 513 18.47 44.54 -21.98
CA GLN A 513 17.22 43.85 -22.27
C GLN A 513 17.51 42.52 -22.98
N ILE A 514 16.87 41.45 -22.50
CA ILE A 514 17.02 40.09 -23.03
C ILE A 514 15.77 39.74 -23.83
N TYR A 515 15.98 39.14 -24.99
CA TYR A 515 14.93 38.65 -25.87
C TYR A 515 15.21 37.21 -26.28
N ASP A 516 14.14 36.45 -26.51
CA ASP A 516 14.26 35.07 -26.98
C ASP A 516 14.47 34.99 -28.51
N GLN A 517 14.67 33.78 -29.01
CA GLN A 517 14.85 33.46 -30.43
C GLN A 517 13.69 33.89 -31.36
N THR A 518 12.47 34.00 -30.84
CA THR A 518 11.28 34.49 -31.57
C THR A 518 11.26 36.02 -31.61
N GLY A 519 12.05 36.61 -30.72
CA GLY A 519 12.23 38.02 -30.53
C GLY A 519 11.34 38.61 -29.46
N GLU A 520 10.64 37.80 -28.67
CA GLU A 520 9.84 38.28 -27.56
C GLU A 520 10.73 38.74 -26.40
N PHE A 521 10.31 39.82 -25.75
CA PHE A 521 11.00 40.34 -24.57
C PHE A 521 10.88 39.35 -23.42
N VAL A 522 12.00 39.04 -22.78
CA VAL A 522 12.08 38.09 -21.67
C VAL A 522 12.24 38.84 -20.35
N THR A 523 13.28 39.65 -20.21
CA THR A 523 13.54 40.42 -18.99
C THR A 523 14.49 41.60 -19.26
N ARG A 524 14.69 42.45 -18.26
CA ARG A 524 15.67 43.54 -18.27
C ARG A 524 16.38 43.68 -16.92
N PHE A 525 17.61 44.18 -16.90
CA PHE A 525 18.36 44.46 -15.67
C PHE A 525 19.43 45.55 -15.89
N GLY A 526 19.96 46.10 -14.80
CA GLY A 526 21.02 47.13 -14.83
C GLY A 526 20.53 48.57 -15.02
N ALA A 527 19.22 48.79 -14.99
CA ALA A 527 18.58 50.10 -15.08
C ALA A 527 18.63 50.85 -13.73
N GLY A 528 18.86 52.17 -13.74
CA GLY A 528 19.11 53.01 -12.55
C GLY A 528 17.94 53.15 -11.54
N ASP A 529 16.82 52.46 -11.78
CA ASP A 529 15.66 52.29 -10.90
C ASP A 529 15.85 51.18 -9.83
N ILE A 530 17.00 50.49 -9.83
CA ILE A 530 17.38 49.50 -8.80
C ILE A 530 18.60 50.04 -8.02
N GLU A 531 18.39 50.56 -6.81
CA GLU A 531 19.51 50.94 -5.92
C GLU A 531 20.24 49.69 -5.42
N GLY A 532 21.50 49.46 -5.85
CA GLY A 532 22.35 48.36 -5.39
C GLY A 532 23.62 48.12 -6.24
N GLU A 533 24.52 47.24 -5.78
CA GLU A 533 25.67 46.74 -6.55
C GLU A 533 25.16 46.04 -7.83
N GLY A 534 25.41 46.63 -9.00
CA GLY A 534 25.00 46.08 -10.32
C GLY A 534 24.18 47.02 -11.23
N ALA A 535 23.90 48.25 -10.82
CA ALA A 535 23.31 49.28 -11.69
C ALA A 535 24.39 49.92 -12.59
N PHE A 536 24.10 50.07 -13.88
CA PHE A 536 25.01 50.74 -14.83
C PHE A 536 24.76 52.26 -14.82
N LYS A 537 25.81 53.04 -15.06
CA LYS A 537 25.74 54.50 -15.11
C LYS A 537 25.84 55.04 -16.55
N ALA A 538 26.87 54.63 -17.29
CA ALA A 538 26.96 54.93 -18.72
C ALA A 538 27.66 53.78 -19.46
N PRO A 539 27.01 52.62 -19.57
CA PRO A 539 27.63 51.46 -20.18
C PRO A 539 27.88 51.71 -21.69
N THR A 540 28.99 51.24 -22.22
CA THR A 540 29.42 51.51 -23.61
C THR A 540 29.56 50.28 -24.49
N CYS A 541 29.78 49.11 -23.89
CA CYS A 541 30.03 47.87 -24.63
C CYS A 541 29.31 46.69 -23.99
N LEU A 542 28.98 45.68 -24.80
CA LEU A 542 28.45 44.39 -24.35
C LEU A 542 29.09 43.29 -25.19
N ASP A 543 29.73 42.32 -24.54
CA ASP A 543 30.22 41.10 -25.18
C ASP A 543 29.85 39.86 -24.34
N ILE A 544 29.96 38.67 -24.92
CA ILE A 544 29.46 37.42 -24.34
C ILE A 544 30.40 36.23 -24.54
N ASP A 545 30.64 35.45 -23.48
CA ASP A 545 31.04 34.05 -23.61
C ASP A 545 29.79 33.17 -23.52
N ALA A 546 29.46 32.47 -24.61
CA ALA A 546 28.32 31.56 -24.68
C ALA A 546 28.70 30.07 -24.51
N SER A 547 29.97 29.75 -24.27
CA SER A 547 30.49 28.37 -24.29
C SER A 547 29.96 27.47 -23.17
N LYS A 548 29.59 28.04 -22.01
CA LYS A 548 29.09 27.32 -20.82
C LYS A 548 27.94 28.07 -20.14
N GLY A 549 26.94 28.45 -20.94
CA GLY A 549 25.90 29.40 -20.57
C GLY A 549 26.33 30.85 -20.86
N ALA A 550 25.38 31.78 -20.86
CA ALA A 550 25.63 33.17 -21.21
C ALA A 550 26.33 33.92 -20.08
N ARG A 551 27.61 34.25 -20.28
CA ARG A 551 28.36 35.18 -19.43
C ARG A 551 28.58 36.49 -20.17
N LEU A 552 27.93 37.53 -19.69
CA LEU A 552 27.99 38.88 -20.25
C LEU A 552 29.11 39.68 -19.61
N PHE A 553 29.78 40.50 -20.41
CA PHE A 553 30.79 41.45 -20.01
C PHE A 553 30.36 42.85 -20.45
N VAL A 554 30.29 43.79 -19.51
CA VAL A 554 29.73 45.14 -19.75
C VAL A 554 30.73 46.20 -19.33
N CYS A 555 31.19 47.03 -20.27
CA CYS A 555 32.03 48.18 -19.97
C CYS A 555 31.18 49.32 -19.40
N ASP A 556 31.56 49.87 -18.24
CA ASP A 556 31.00 51.10 -17.68
C ASP A 556 32.13 52.12 -17.37
N PRO A 557 32.58 52.88 -18.39
CA PRO A 557 33.69 53.83 -18.24
C PRO A 557 33.41 54.93 -17.22
N GLU A 558 32.15 55.29 -16.97
CA GLU A 558 31.80 56.34 -16.00
C GLU A 558 31.98 55.84 -14.56
N GLN A 559 31.72 54.55 -14.32
CA GLN A 559 32.05 53.89 -13.06
C GLN A 559 33.51 53.41 -12.98
N ASN A 560 34.24 53.40 -14.10
CA ASN A 560 35.57 52.81 -14.23
C ASN A 560 35.58 51.31 -13.87
N LEU A 561 34.53 50.60 -14.30
CA LEU A 561 34.33 49.18 -14.04
C LEU A 561 33.97 48.43 -15.31
N VAL A 562 34.33 47.15 -15.33
CA VAL A 562 33.70 46.17 -16.20
C VAL A 562 32.95 45.17 -15.33
N HIS A 563 31.68 44.94 -15.65
CA HIS A 563 30.80 44.02 -14.93
C HIS A 563 30.81 42.65 -15.62
N VAL A 564 30.93 41.58 -14.84
CA VAL A 564 30.85 40.19 -15.34
C VAL A 564 29.61 39.54 -14.78
N ILE A 565 28.69 39.12 -15.65
CA ILE A 565 27.33 38.73 -15.27
C ILE A 565 26.98 37.39 -15.90
N ASP A 566 26.64 36.40 -15.08
CA ASP A 566 26.10 35.13 -15.56
C ASP A 566 24.57 35.24 -15.70
N VAL A 567 24.06 34.87 -16.88
CA VAL A 567 22.64 34.69 -17.15
C VAL A 567 22.37 33.19 -17.19
N LEU A 568 21.87 32.67 -16.07
CA LEU A 568 21.60 31.25 -15.87
C LEU A 568 20.13 30.94 -16.16
N ARG A 569 19.86 29.75 -16.72
CA ARG A 569 18.51 29.31 -17.09
C ARG A 569 18.05 28.18 -16.17
N VAL A 570 16.85 28.34 -15.61
CA VAL A 570 16.16 27.26 -14.91
C VAL A 570 15.50 26.35 -15.96
N PRO A 571 15.75 25.02 -15.94
CA PRO A 571 15.07 24.07 -16.82
C PRO A 571 13.55 24.10 -16.64
N SER A 572 12.82 23.78 -17.70
CA SER A 572 11.38 23.59 -17.58
C SER A 572 11.04 22.38 -16.69
N ALA A 573 9.98 22.54 -15.88
CA ALA A 573 9.50 21.45 -15.04
C ALA A 573 9.02 20.26 -15.88
N PRO A 574 9.38 19.02 -15.52
CA PRO A 574 8.82 17.82 -16.15
C PRO A 574 7.30 17.79 -16.07
N ARG A 575 6.65 17.46 -17.19
CA ARG A 575 5.18 17.41 -17.33
C ARG A 575 4.72 15.99 -17.61
N ASP A 576 3.41 15.75 -17.50
CA ASP A 576 2.78 14.46 -17.77
C ASP A 576 3.47 13.30 -17.04
N VAL A 577 3.89 13.53 -15.79
CA VAL A 577 4.53 12.50 -14.98
C VAL A 577 3.51 11.40 -14.73
N SER A 578 3.83 10.22 -15.24
CA SER A 578 2.99 9.04 -15.19
C SER A 578 3.78 7.90 -14.58
N LEU A 579 3.06 6.99 -13.94
CA LEU A 579 3.63 5.81 -13.31
C LEU A 579 2.97 4.58 -13.91
N ALA A 580 3.78 3.73 -14.52
CA ALA A 580 3.36 2.42 -15.00
C ALA A 580 3.87 1.37 -14.00
N SER A 581 2.95 0.76 -13.25
CA SER A 581 3.28 -0.37 -12.40
C SER A 581 3.52 -1.60 -13.29
N ILE A 582 4.64 -2.26 -13.08
CA ILE A 582 4.99 -3.55 -13.67
C ILE A 582 5.22 -4.55 -12.53
N GLU A 583 5.35 -5.83 -12.84
CA GLU A 583 5.56 -6.82 -11.77
C GLU A 583 6.91 -6.58 -11.07
N GLY A 584 6.86 -6.31 -9.76
CA GLY A 584 8.05 -6.10 -8.91
C GLY A 584 8.73 -4.73 -9.05
N ALA A 585 8.29 -3.87 -9.96
CA ALA A 585 8.87 -2.55 -10.18
C ALA A 585 7.81 -1.55 -10.67
N SER A 586 8.12 -0.26 -10.59
CA SER A 586 7.27 0.77 -11.17
C SER A 586 8.13 1.68 -12.04
N LYS A 587 7.66 2.02 -13.24
CA LYS A 587 8.38 2.92 -14.14
C LYS A 587 7.71 4.28 -14.15
N LEU A 588 8.45 5.29 -13.71
CA LEU A 588 8.09 6.69 -13.90
C LEU A 588 8.48 7.12 -15.31
N SER A 589 7.62 7.91 -15.95
CA SER A 589 7.88 8.49 -17.27
C SER A 589 7.26 9.88 -17.35
N TRP A 590 7.93 10.80 -18.04
CA TRP A 590 7.50 12.20 -18.14
C TRP A 590 7.86 12.79 -19.50
N LYS A 591 7.31 13.97 -19.79
CA LYS A 591 7.66 14.79 -20.95
C LYS A 591 8.48 16.00 -20.51
N ALA A 592 9.55 16.29 -21.25
CA ALA A 592 10.40 17.45 -21.06
C ALA A 592 10.90 17.96 -22.43
N GLY A 593 11.16 19.27 -22.56
CA GLY A 593 11.71 19.85 -23.78
C GLY A 593 13.18 19.48 -24.00
N GLU A 594 13.75 19.70 -25.19
CA GLU A 594 15.19 19.59 -25.41
C GLU A 594 15.86 20.92 -25.04
N GLU A 595 16.56 20.95 -23.91
CA GLU A 595 17.23 22.16 -23.40
C GLU A 595 18.72 21.84 -23.25
N SER A 596 19.56 22.60 -23.96
CA SER A 596 21.03 22.45 -23.95
C SER A 596 21.65 22.63 -22.57
N TYR A 597 20.99 23.37 -21.68
CA TYR A 597 21.46 23.70 -20.34
C TYR A 597 20.95 22.74 -19.26
N ARG A 598 20.08 21.77 -19.59
CA ARG A 598 19.63 20.72 -18.66
C ARG A 598 20.68 19.63 -18.55
N LYS A 599 21.09 19.34 -17.31
CA LYS A 599 22.06 18.29 -16.98
C LYS A 599 21.37 16.94 -16.75
N GLU A 600 20.34 16.90 -15.91
CA GLU A 600 19.68 15.67 -15.46
C GLU A 600 18.26 15.95 -14.91
N PHE A 601 17.51 14.89 -14.65
CA PHE A 601 16.28 14.88 -13.86
C PHE A 601 16.55 14.31 -12.48
N VAL A 602 15.83 14.80 -11.48
CA VAL A 602 15.91 14.39 -10.08
C VAL A 602 14.56 13.83 -9.69
N VAL A 603 14.55 12.59 -9.20
CA VAL A 603 13.36 11.90 -8.73
C VAL A 603 13.29 12.00 -7.22
N TYR A 604 12.14 12.46 -6.74
CA TYR A 604 11.81 12.59 -5.33
C TYR A 604 10.77 11.57 -4.93
N VAL A 605 10.86 11.10 -3.69
CA VAL A 605 9.87 10.24 -3.05
C VAL A 605 9.35 10.88 -1.77
N GLY A 606 8.07 10.69 -1.47
CA GLY A 606 7.41 11.18 -0.27
C GLY A 606 6.33 10.21 0.23
N GLU A 607 6.05 10.27 1.52
CA GLU A 607 4.98 9.48 2.16
C GLU A 607 3.58 10.08 1.93
N SER A 608 3.50 11.34 1.50
CA SER A 608 2.26 12.02 1.15
C SER A 608 2.43 12.86 -0.13
N ALA A 609 1.32 13.23 -0.76
CA ALA A 609 1.28 14.13 -1.91
C ALA A 609 1.88 15.53 -1.62
N ASP A 610 2.03 15.87 -0.34
CA ASP A 610 2.50 17.18 0.14
C ASP A 610 3.97 17.10 0.64
N GLY A 611 4.55 15.90 0.75
CA GLY A 611 5.89 15.65 1.26
C GLY A 611 5.91 15.20 2.74
N PRO A 612 7.06 15.31 3.44
CA PRO A 612 8.36 15.79 2.98
C PRO A 612 8.94 14.94 1.85
N TRP A 613 9.71 15.57 0.97
CA TRP A 613 10.28 14.94 -0.23
C TRP A 613 11.76 14.64 -0.02
N ALA A 614 12.16 13.39 -0.24
CA ALA A 614 13.55 12.95 -0.23
C ALA A 614 14.01 12.67 -1.67
N GLU A 615 15.25 13.06 -2.01
CA GLU A 615 15.87 12.67 -3.28
C GLU A 615 16.10 11.15 -3.28
N LEU A 616 15.54 10.49 -4.29
CA LEU A 616 15.66 9.05 -4.50
C LEU A 616 16.78 8.71 -5.49
N GLY A 617 16.95 9.54 -6.53
CA GLY A 617 18.01 9.38 -7.52
C GLY A 617 17.87 10.32 -8.71
N THR A 618 18.78 10.22 -9.68
CA THR A 618 18.77 11.04 -10.90
C THR A 618 18.66 10.19 -12.17
N SER A 619 18.21 10.81 -13.27
CA SER A 619 18.12 10.21 -14.61
C SER A 619 18.50 11.23 -15.68
N THR A 620 19.23 10.81 -16.70
CA THR A 620 19.47 11.64 -17.91
C THR A 620 18.41 11.40 -18.99
N SER A 621 17.55 10.40 -18.80
CA SER A 621 16.45 10.04 -19.70
C SER A 621 15.11 10.52 -19.15
N ASN A 622 14.07 10.53 -19.99
CA ASN A 622 12.72 10.95 -19.60
C ASN A 622 11.93 9.88 -18.81
N ASP A 623 12.65 8.97 -18.15
CA ASP A 623 12.09 7.90 -17.35
C ASP A 623 13.00 7.52 -16.17
N TYR A 624 12.42 6.81 -15.20
CA TYR A 624 13.13 6.24 -14.05
C TYR A 624 12.42 4.97 -13.57
N THR A 625 13.17 3.87 -13.45
CA THR A 625 12.63 2.60 -12.94
C THR A 625 12.86 2.51 -11.44
N LEU A 626 11.78 2.48 -10.68
CA LEU A 626 11.75 2.28 -9.24
C LEU A 626 12.05 0.81 -8.92
N GLN A 627 13.13 0.57 -8.18
CA GLN A 627 13.48 -0.75 -7.66
C GLN A 627 13.04 -0.85 -6.20
N TYR A 628 12.23 -1.86 -5.90
CA TYR A 628 11.72 -2.10 -4.55
C TYR A 628 12.55 -3.19 -3.83
N PRO A 629 12.75 -3.10 -2.49
CA PRO A 629 12.31 -2.01 -1.61
C PRO A 629 13.09 -0.71 -1.87
N LEU A 630 12.41 0.43 -1.70
CA LEU A 630 13.06 1.74 -1.87
C LEU A 630 13.99 2.04 -0.69
N ASP A 631 15.09 2.73 -0.96
CA ASP A 631 16.01 3.24 0.07
C ASP A 631 15.37 4.27 1.01
N LYS A 632 14.25 4.86 0.59
CA LYS A 632 13.48 5.87 1.33
C LYS A 632 11.99 5.46 1.35
N PRO A 633 11.28 5.61 2.48
CA PRO A 633 9.87 5.30 2.56
C PRO A 633 9.03 6.30 1.74
N GLY A 634 7.98 5.80 1.08
CA GLY A 634 6.98 6.62 0.40
C GLY A 634 6.32 5.92 -0.78
N THR A 635 5.17 6.45 -1.18
CA THR A 635 4.39 5.99 -2.34
C THR A 635 4.13 7.12 -3.33
N PHE A 636 4.47 8.37 -2.99
CA PHE A 636 4.32 9.50 -3.89
C PHE A 636 5.66 9.88 -4.50
N PHE A 637 5.64 10.26 -5.77
CA PHE A 637 6.83 10.61 -6.54
C PHE A 637 6.67 11.95 -7.23
N ARG A 638 7.76 12.72 -7.30
CA ARG A 638 7.85 13.95 -8.09
C ARG A 638 9.15 13.94 -8.89
N VAL A 639 9.17 14.67 -9.99
CA VAL A 639 10.37 14.82 -10.82
C VAL A 639 10.65 16.30 -11.03
N ALA A 640 11.91 16.70 -10.91
CA ALA A 640 12.39 18.02 -11.30
C ALA A 640 13.53 17.89 -12.31
N ALA A 641 13.78 18.93 -13.09
CA ALA A 641 14.94 19.03 -13.98
C ALA A 641 16.00 19.91 -13.33
N ARG A 642 17.28 19.55 -13.48
CA ARG A 642 18.44 20.26 -12.92
C ARG A 642 19.37 20.71 -14.04
N SER A 643 19.81 21.96 -14.00
CA SER A 643 20.73 22.54 -14.99
C SER A 643 22.20 22.21 -14.68
N HIS A 644 23.10 22.52 -15.61
CA HIS A 644 24.54 22.48 -15.38
C HIS A 644 25.05 23.47 -14.31
N ALA A 645 24.23 24.45 -13.94
CA ALA A 645 24.51 25.42 -12.87
C ALA A 645 23.82 25.04 -11.54
N ASP A 646 23.33 23.79 -11.44
CA ASP A 646 22.61 23.24 -10.29
C ASP A 646 21.33 24.02 -9.91
N LEU A 647 20.78 24.79 -10.86
CA LEU A 647 19.43 25.35 -10.73
C LEU A 647 18.41 24.25 -11.03
N GLU A 648 17.49 24.04 -10.10
CA GLU A 648 16.42 23.06 -10.19
C GLU A 648 15.10 23.73 -10.61
N SER A 649 14.36 23.07 -11.51
CA SER A 649 13.01 23.48 -11.89
C SER A 649 12.04 23.35 -10.72
N ALA A 650 10.83 23.90 -10.89
CA ALA A 650 9.71 23.44 -10.08
C ALA A 650 9.56 21.90 -10.20
N ARG A 651 9.19 21.25 -9.10
CA ARG A 651 8.88 19.83 -9.08
C ARG A 651 7.53 19.59 -9.76
N SER A 652 7.40 18.47 -10.46
CA SER A 652 6.14 18.04 -11.06
C SER A 652 5.03 17.90 -10.01
N ALA A 653 3.78 17.76 -10.50
CA ALA A 653 2.69 17.24 -9.69
C ALA A 653 3.08 15.86 -9.09
N PRO A 654 2.65 15.55 -7.86
CA PRO A 654 2.91 14.26 -7.24
C PRO A 654 2.10 13.17 -7.97
N VAL A 655 2.76 12.05 -8.27
CA VAL A 655 2.10 10.83 -8.74
C VAL A 655 2.23 9.75 -7.67
N GLU A 656 1.14 9.07 -7.36
CA GLU A 656 1.14 8.00 -6.37
C GLU A 656 1.26 6.63 -7.02
N ASP A 657 2.11 5.76 -6.47
CA ASP A 657 2.10 4.33 -6.73
C ASP A 657 1.02 3.64 -5.88
N LYS A 658 -0.22 3.72 -6.36
CA LYS A 658 -1.40 3.14 -5.68
C LYS A 658 -1.31 1.63 -5.54
N TYR A 659 -0.69 0.95 -6.51
CA TYR A 659 -0.44 -0.49 -6.42
C TYR A 659 0.45 -0.80 -5.22
N ARG A 660 1.55 -0.04 -5.03
CA ARG A 660 2.42 -0.21 -3.87
C ARG A 660 1.72 0.09 -2.55
N ARG A 661 0.87 1.12 -2.49
CA ARG A 661 0.01 1.37 -1.31
C ARG A 661 -0.86 0.16 -0.98
N GLY A 662 -1.47 -0.46 -1.99
CA GLY A 662 -2.28 -1.67 -1.82
C GLY A 662 -1.48 -2.86 -1.30
N ILE A 663 -0.25 -3.06 -1.81
CA ILE A 663 0.66 -4.11 -1.30
C ILE A 663 1.06 -3.84 0.16
N ASN A 664 1.44 -2.61 0.50
CA ASN A 664 1.82 -2.25 1.87
C ASN A 664 0.66 -2.46 2.86
N ALA A 665 -0.57 -2.11 2.47
CA ALA A 665 -1.76 -2.36 3.27
C ALA A 665 -2.06 -3.87 3.41
N TYR A 666 -1.88 -4.64 2.34
CA TYR A 666 -2.05 -6.10 2.36
C TYR A 666 -1.04 -6.77 3.32
N GLU A 667 0.24 -6.36 3.26
CA GLU A 667 1.30 -6.85 4.16
C GLU A 667 1.08 -6.42 5.61
N ALA A 668 0.48 -5.24 5.84
CA ALA A 668 0.08 -4.78 7.17
C ALA A 668 -1.15 -5.53 7.74
N GLY A 669 -1.82 -6.37 6.93
CA GLY A 669 -3.04 -7.09 7.31
C GLY A 669 -4.32 -6.25 7.19
N ASP A 670 -4.24 -5.01 6.72
CA ASP A 670 -5.41 -4.18 6.42
C ASP A 670 -5.91 -4.47 5.01
N TYR A 671 -6.58 -5.61 4.87
CA TYR A 671 -7.08 -6.08 3.58
C TYR A 671 -8.16 -5.17 2.99
N ALA A 672 -8.91 -4.43 3.82
CA ALA A 672 -9.91 -3.49 3.36
C ALA A 672 -9.26 -2.26 2.70
N ALA A 673 -8.24 -1.68 3.34
CA ALA A 673 -7.45 -0.60 2.74
C ALA A 673 -6.69 -1.07 1.50
N ALA A 674 -6.19 -2.32 1.49
CA ALA A 674 -5.56 -2.91 0.32
C ALA A 674 -6.53 -2.97 -0.88
N ILE A 675 -7.75 -3.46 -0.67
CA ILE A 675 -8.79 -3.52 -1.71
C ILE A 675 -9.11 -2.12 -2.24
N ALA A 676 -9.29 -1.13 -1.36
CA ALA A 676 -9.58 0.24 -1.78
C ALA A 676 -8.45 0.83 -2.65
N ALA A 677 -7.19 0.61 -2.26
CA ALA A 677 -6.04 1.06 -3.06
C ALA A 677 -5.95 0.34 -4.42
N PHE A 678 -6.21 -0.97 -4.47
CA PHE A 678 -6.27 -1.70 -5.73
C PHE A 678 -7.44 -1.25 -6.61
N ASP A 679 -8.58 -0.91 -6.04
CA ASP A 679 -9.73 -0.37 -6.76
C ASP A 679 -9.44 0.98 -7.39
N GLU A 680 -8.81 1.89 -6.65
CA GLU A 680 -8.37 3.16 -7.21
C GLU A 680 -7.35 3.00 -8.35
N GLN A 681 -6.47 1.99 -8.26
CA GLN A 681 -5.55 1.65 -9.36
C GLN A 681 -6.31 1.11 -10.58
N LEU A 682 -7.30 0.25 -10.37
CA LEU A 682 -8.12 -0.32 -11.43
C LEU A 682 -9.05 0.71 -12.09
N LEU A 683 -9.44 1.77 -11.38
CA LEU A 683 -10.12 2.92 -11.97
C LEU A 683 -9.20 3.69 -12.93
N SER A 684 -7.91 3.84 -12.60
CA SER A 684 -6.94 4.49 -13.48
C SER A 684 -6.45 3.60 -14.62
N VAL A 685 -6.28 2.29 -14.37
CA VAL A 685 -5.82 1.31 -15.36
C VAL A 685 -6.73 0.08 -15.30
N PRO A 686 -7.86 0.11 -16.04
CA PRO A 686 -8.80 -0.99 -16.07
C PRO A 686 -8.12 -2.30 -16.48
N GLY A 687 -8.33 -3.36 -15.70
CA GLY A 687 -7.76 -4.67 -15.97
C GLY A 687 -6.28 -4.83 -15.58
N HIS A 688 -5.68 -3.93 -14.80
CA HIS A 688 -4.30 -4.05 -14.31
C HIS A 688 -4.06 -5.38 -13.56
N PRO A 689 -3.32 -6.34 -14.15
CA PRO A 689 -3.29 -7.72 -13.65
C PRO A 689 -2.71 -7.88 -12.22
N PRO A 690 -1.60 -7.20 -11.84
CA PRO A 690 -1.07 -7.27 -10.47
C PRO A 690 -2.07 -6.79 -9.40
N SER A 691 -2.83 -5.73 -9.70
CA SER A 691 -3.86 -5.22 -8.78
C SER A 691 -5.04 -6.17 -8.67
N MET A 692 -5.45 -6.82 -9.76
CA MET A 692 -6.50 -7.85 -9.72
C MET A 692 -6.07 -9.04 -8.87
N LEU A 693 -4.82 -9.50 -9.00
CA LEU A 693 -4.27 -10.58 -8.19
C LEU A 693 -4.24 -10.21 -6.70
N GLY A 694 -3.71 -9.02 -6.37
CA GLY A 694 -3.67 -8.51 -5.00
C GLY A 694 -5.06 -8.36 -4.39
N LYS A 695 -6.02 -7.81 -5.15
CA LYS A 695 -7.42 -7.66 -4.73
C LYS A 695 -8.10 -9.01 -4.50
N GLY A 696 -7.91 -9.98 -5.40
CA GLY A 696 -8.45 -11.33 -5.25
C GLY A 696 -7.92 -12.04 -4.00
N ARG A 697 -6.61 -11.93 -3.73
CA ARG A 697 -5.99 -12.45 -2.50
C ARG A 697 -6.53 -11.76 -1.25
N ALA A 698 -6.70 -10.44 -1.28
CA ALA A 698 -7.25 -9.66 -0.16
C ALA A 698 -8.71 -10.04 0.15
N PHE A 699 -9.55 -10.23 -0.86
CA PHE A 699 -10.90 -10.76 -0.66
C PHE A 699 -10.89 -12.15 -0.05
N GLY A 700 -9.99 -13.03 -0.50
CA GLY A 700 -9.81 -14.36 0.09
C GLY A 700 -9.49 -14.31 1.58
N LYS A 701 -8.66 -13.35 2.03
CA LYS A 701 -8.34 -13.14 3.44
C LYS A 701 -9.49 -12.58 4.27
N LEU A 702 -10.43 -11.88 3.64
CA LEU A 702 -11.66 -11.38 4.28
C LEU A 702 -12.82 -12.37 4.18
N GLU A 703 -12.57 -13.61 3.73
CA GLU A 703 -13.60 -14.65 3.52
C GLU A 703 -14.71 -14.25 2.53
N LYS A 704 -14.44 -13.25 1.69
CA LYS A 704 -15.29 -12.77 0.60
C LYS A 704 -15.05 -13.60 -0.65
N PHE A 705 -15.38 -14.88 -0.57
CA PHE A 705 -14.96 -15.88 -1.54
C PHE A 705 -15.57 -15.68 -2.93
N ASP A 706 -16.79 -15.18 -3.03
CA ASP A 706 -17.45 -14.94 -4.32
C ASP A 706 -16.80 -13.76 -5.06
N GLU A 707 -16.50 -12.67 -4.35
CA GLU A 707 -15.78 -11.52 -4.91
C GLU A 707 -14.35 -11.86 -5.31
N ALA A 708 -13.65 -12.66 -4.48
CA ALA A 708 -12.32 -13.18 -4.80
C ALA A 708 -12.35 -14.03 -6.08
N THR A 709 -13.34 -14.92 -6.19
CA THR A 709 -13.49 -15.82 -7.34
C THR A 709 -13.77 -15.05 -8.62
N ASN A 710 -14.66 -14.05 -8.59
CA ASN A 710 -14.99 -13.23 -9.76
C ASN A 710 -13.76 -12.49 -10.30
N VAL A 711 -13.03 -11.77 -9.44
CA VAL A 711 -11.86 -10.99 -9.86
C VAL A 711 -10.75 -11.89 -10.41
N LEU A 712 -10.48 -13.03 -9.77
CA LEU A 712 -9.43 -13.94 -10.23
C LEU A 712 -9.83 -14.74 -11.47
N THR A 713 -11.12 -15.01 -11.67
CA THR A 713 -11.61 -15.63 -12.91
C THR A 713 -11.47 -14.69 -14.10
N ASP A 714 -11.67 -13.39 -13.89
CA ASP A 714 -11.42 -12.41 -14.94
C ASP A 714 -9.92 -12.28 -15.25
N LEU A 715 -9.06 -12.34 -14.22
CA LEU A 715 -7.61 -12.35 -14.38
C LEU A 715 -7.10 -13.58 -15.15
N SER A 716 -7.71 -14.76 -14.94
CA SER A 716 -7.25 -16.00 -15.59
C SER A 716 -7.44 -16.00 -17.11
N ARG A 717 -8.30 -15.11 -17.63
CA ARG A 717 -8.52 -14.90 -19.07
C ARG A 717 -7.49 -13.96 -19.70
N GLN A 718 -6.67 -13.28 -18.91
CA GLN A 718 -5.63 -12.37 -19.43
C GLN A 718 -4.35 -13.13 -19.79
N GLU A 719 -3.77 -12.82 -20.94
CA GLU A 719 -2.53 -13.46 -21.40
C GLU A 719 -1.38 -13.23 -20.40
N GLY A 720 -0.65 -14.29 -20.08
CA GLY A 720 0.50 -14.25 -19.15
C GLY A 720 0.16 -14.31 -17.65
N TRP A 721 -1.13 -14.32 -17.26
CA TRP A 721 -1.56 -14.30 -15.85
C TRP A 721 -2.41 -15.50 -15.41
N ASN A 722 -2.71 -16.43 -16.33
CA ASN A 722 -3.55 -17.59 -16.08
C ASN A 722 -3.09 -18.43 -14.88
N ASP A 723 -1.83 -18.89 -14.87
CA ASP A 723 -1.31 -19.75 -13.81
C ASP A 723 -1.40 -19.10 -12.42
N LYS A 724 -1.00 -17.82 -12.31
CA LYS A 724 -1.04 -17.07 -11.05
C LYS A 724 -2.47 -16.89 -10.55
N ALA A 725 -3.42 -16.65 -11.46
CA ALA A 725 -4.83 -16.52 -11.14
C ALA A 725 -5.41 -17.84 -10.65
N LEU A 726 -5.14 -18.95 -11.34
CA LEU A 726 -5.58 -20.29 -10.96
C LEU A 726 -5.00 -20.74 -9.61
N LEU A 727 -3.73 -20.42 -9.33
CA LEU A 727 -3.12 -20.71 -8.02
C LEU A 727 -3.75 -19.88 -6.89
N ALA A 728 -3.99 -18.60 -7.13
CA ALA A 728 -4.71 -17.76 -6.16
C ALA A 728 -6.15 -18.26 -5.95
N LEU A 729 -6.85 -18.67 -7.01
CA LEU A 729 -8.18 -19.31 -6.92
C LEU A 729 -8.13 -20.60 -6.11
N ALA A 730 -7.15 -21.46 -6.34
CA ALA A 730 -6.97 -22.68 -5.57
C ALA A 730 -6.81 -22.37 -4.07
N GLN A 731 -6.00 -21.36 -3.70
CA GLN A 731 -5.86 -20.93 -2.31
C GLN A 731 -7.15 -20.35 -1.72
N VAL A 732 -7.92 -19.57 -2.50
CA VAL A 732 -9.23 -19.06 -2.09
C VAL A 732 -10.22 -20.21 -1.87
N PHE A 733 -10.25 -21.21 -2.76
CA PHE A 733 -11.11 -22.38 -2.61
C PHE A 733 -10.70 -23.27 -1.43
N LEU A 734 -9.41 -23.41 -1.15
CA LEU A 734 -8.92 -24.07 0.06
C LEU A 734 -9.40 -23.35 1.33
N ALA A 735 -9.36 -22.02 1.36
CA ALA A 735 -9.88 -21.23 2.47
C ALA A 735 -11.42 -21.34 2.60
N ALA A 736 -12.12 -21.53 1.49
CA ALA A 736 -13.57 -21.74 1.44
C ALA A 736 -14.03 -23.19 1.68
N ASP A 737 -13.10 -24.10 2.05
CA ASP A 737 -13.33 -25.55 2.20
C ASP A 737 -13.88 -26.24 0.93
N LYS A 738 -13.66 -25.65 -0.25
CA LYS A 738 -14.04 -26.18 -1.57
C LYS A 738 -12.87 -26.97 -2.18
N VAL A 739 -12.44 -28.02 -1.49
CA VAL A 739 -11.22 -28.79 -1.81
C VAL A 739 -11.19 -29.33 -3.25
N GLN A 740 -12.33 -29.76 -3.80
CA GLN A 740 -12.38 -30.27 -5.19
C GLN A 740 -12.14 -29.17 -6.23
N ALA A 741 -12.71 -27.97 -6.03
CA ALA A 741 -12.46 -26.85 -6.93
C ALA A 741 -10.98 -26.41 -6.89
N ALA A 742 -10.35 -26.48 -5.72
CA ALA A 742 -8.91 -26.24 -5.59
C ALA A 742 -8.08 -27.30 -6.35
N ASP A 743 -8.45 -28.58 -6.28
CA ASP A 743 -7.83 -29.68 -7.03
C ASP A 743 -7.87 -29.44 -8.54
N ASP A 744 -9.04 -29.03 -9.06
CA ASP A 744 -9.23 -28.78 -10.49
C ASP A 744 -8.36 -27.61 -10.99
N ASN A 745 -8.30 -26.51 -10.23
CA ASN A 745 -7.48 -25.33 -10.59
C ASN A 745 -5.98 -25.65 -10.56
N VAL A 746 -5.48 -26.29 -9.49
CA VAL A 746 -4.05 -26.59 -9.37
C VAL A 746 -3.60 -27.66 -10.37
N ARG A 747 -4.46 -28.63 -10.68
CA ARG A 747 -4.19 -29.66 -11.69
C ARG A 747 -4.00 -29.04 -13.08
N ASN A 748 -4.80 -28.04 -13.43
CA ASN A 748 -4.63 -27.31 -14.69
C ASN A 748 -3.26 -26.64 -14.77
N VAL A 749 -2.84 -25.94 -13.70
CA VAL A 749 -1.52 -25.27 -13.66
C VAL A 749 -0.37 -26.27 -13.72
N VAL A 750 -0.47 -27.40 -13.01
CA VAL A 750 0.57 -28.44 -13.05
C VAL A 750 0.66 -29.12 -14.43
N GLN A 751 -0.46 -29.22 -15.16
CA GLN A 751 -0.49 -29.75 -16.52
C GLN A 751 0.10 -28.76 -17.54
N SER A 752 -0.17 -27.47 -17.41
CA SER A 752 0.35 -26.44 -18.31
C SER A 752 1.81 -26.07 -18.01
N SER A 753 2.18 -26.05 -16.73
CA SER A 753 3.45 -25.54 -16.21
C SER A 753 4.03 -26.49 -15.15
N PRO A 754 4.51 -27.68 -15.56
CA PRO A 754 4.97 -28.74 -14.65
C PRO A 754 6.23 -28.41 -13.85
N GLU A 755 6.94 -27.34 -14.21
CA GLU A 755 8.09 -26.77 -13.49
C GLU A 755 7.70 -25.76 -12.40
N ASN A 756 6.42 -25.39 -12.28
CA ASN A 756 5.95 -24.45 -11.27
C ASN A 756 5.90 -25.09 -9.88
N ALA A 757 6.91 -24.84 -9.06
CA ALA A 757 7.03 -25.42 -7.72
C ALA A 757 5.92 -24.97 -6.75
N GLU A 758 5.40 -23.73 -6.88
CA GLU A 758 4.28 -23.25 -6.07
C GLU A 758 3.01 -24.06 -6.35
N ALA A 759 2.75 -24.38 -7.62
CA ALA A 759 1.64 -25.23 -8.01
C ALA A 759 1.72 -26.61 -7.36
N TRP A 760 2.90 -27.24 -7.38
CA TRP A 760 3.11 -28.52 -6.72
C TRP A 760 2.95 -28.45 -5.19
N ARG A 761 3.34 -27.34 -4.54
CA ARG A 761 3.10 -27.13 -3.10
C ARG A 761 1.61 -27.06 -2.78
N VAL A 762 0.84 -26.27 -3.53
CA VAL A 762 -0.62 -26.18 -3.38
C VAL A 762 -1.26 -27.55 -3.67
N PHE A 763 -0.74 -28.29 -4.65
CA PHE A 763 -1.27 -29.61 -4.99
C PHE A 763 -1.04 -30.64 -3.89
N ALA A 764 0.13 -30.62 -3.25
CA ALA A 764 0.40 -31.42 -2.07
C ALA A 764 -0.54 -31.04 -0.90
N GLN A 765 -0.81 -29.74 -0.70
CA GLN A 765 -1.75 -29.28 0.33
C GLN A 765 -3.18 -29.80 0.08
N VAL A 766 -3.67 -29.73 -1.16
CA VAL A 766 -4.96 -30.32 -1.56
C VAL A 766 -5.01 -31.82 -1.23
N ALA A 767 -3.93 -32.55 -1.55
CA ALA A 767 -3.83 -33.99 -1.30
C ALA A 767 -3.92 -34.33 0.20
N ILE A 768 -3.27 -33.54 1.05
CA ILE A 768 -3.34 -33.67 2.51
C ILE A 768 -4.79 -33.55 2.99
N LEU A 769 -5.51 -32.52 2.55
CA LEU A 769 -6.91 -32.28 2.95
C LEU A 769 -7.86 -33.38 2.46
N ARG A 770 -7.55 -34.02 1.34
CA ARG A 770 -8.31 -35.17 0.82
C ARG A 770 -7.99 -36.49 1.52
N GLY A 771 -7.02 -36.51 2.44
CA GLY A 771 -6.56 -37.73 3.10
C GLY A 771 -5.71 -38.64 2.21
N LEU A 772 -5.24 -38.16 1.05
CA LEU A 772 -4.40 -38.89 0.09
C LEU A 772 -2.92 -38.70 0.45
N TYR A 773 -2.50 -39.30 1.58
CA TYR A 773 -1.19 -38.99 2.18
C TYR A 773 0.01 -39.43 1.34
N GLU A 774 -0.06 -40.56 0.62
CA GLU A 774 1.04 -41.00 -0.24
C GLU A 774 1.20 -40.09 -1.45
N ASP A 775 0.09 -39.72 -2.11
CA ASP A 775 0.12 -38.73 -3.19
C ASP A 775 0.62 -37.36 -2.70
N ALA A 776 0.27 -36.96 -1.47
CA ALA A 776 0.76 -35.72 -0.87
C ALA A 776 2.29 -35.73 -0.73
N ILE A 777 2.86 -36.85 -0.28
CA ILE A 777 4.31 -37.06 -0.16
C ILE A 777 4.97 -37.03 -1.54
N GLU A 778 4.40 -37.66 -2.55
CA GLU A 778 4.92 -37.63 -3.92
C GLU A 778 4.97 -36.19 -4.48
N ARG A 779 3.85 -35.47 -4.38
CA ARG A 779 3.74 -34.07 -4.82
C ARG A 779 4.71 -33.15 -4.06
N ALA A 780 4.86 -33.35 -2.75
CA ALA A 780 5.82 -32.60 -1.94
C ALA A 780 7.29 -32.93 -2.28
N ASN A 781 7.61 -34.19 -2.61
CA ASN A 781 8.95 -34.52 -3.11
C ASN A 781 9.24 -33.83 -4.45
N ARG A 782 8.22 -33.66 -5.30
CA ARG A 782 8.37 -32.91 -6.55
C ARG A 782 8.72 -31.44 -6.30
N THR A 783 8.19 -30.80 -5.26
CA THR A 783 8.56 -29.41 -4.92
C THR A 783 10.03 -29.30 -4.51
N ILE A 784 10.55 -30.29 -3.79
CA ILE A 784 11.97 -30.34 -3.39
C ILE A 784 12.89 -30.53 -4.61
N GLN A 785 12.47 -31.31 -5.60
CA GLN A 785 13.24 -31.48 -6.84
C GLN A 785 13.34 -30.18 -7.65
N LEU A 786 12.30 -29.36 -7.64
CA LEU A 786 12.24 -28.10 -8.38
C LEU A 786 12.95 -26.96 -7.62
N GLU A 787 12.75 -26.88 -6.30
CA GLU A 787 13.30 -25.84 -5.43
C GLU A 787 13.92 -26.47 -4.16
N PRO A 788 15.15 -27.02 -4.26
CA PRO A 788 15.82 -27.71 -3.14
C PRO A 788 16.30 -26.76 -2.03
N ASP A 789 16.43 -25.47 -2.32
CA ASP A 789 16.85 -24.45 -1.35
C ASP A 789 15.65 -23.74 -0.70
N ASN A 790 14.42 -23.97 -1.18
CA ASN A 790 13.23 -23.32 -0.63
C ASN A 790 12.72 -24.07 0.62
N PRO A 791 12.65 -23.42 1.80
CA PRO A 791 12.17 -24.05 3.03
C PRO A 791 10.71 -24.54 2.94
N ASP A 792 9.85 -23.89 2.13
CA ASP A 792 8.44 -24.27 2.00
C ASP A 792 8.26 -25.65 1.35
N SER A 793 9.22 -26.07 0.51
CA SER A 793 9.24 -27.41 -0.10
C SER A 793 9.40 -28.52 0.95
N TYR A 794 10.17 -28.27 2.00
CA TYR A 794 10.34 -29.22 3.10
C TYR A 794 9.22 -29.11 4.13
N LEU A 795 8.67 -27.90 4.34
CA LEU A 795 7.50 -27.71 5.20
C LEU A 795 6.31 -28.51 4.70
N ILE A 796 5.99 -28.46 3.40
CA ILE A 796 4.84 -29.20 2.86
C ILE A 796 5.03 -30.73 2.94
N LEU A 797 6.26 -31.23 2.79
CA LEU A 797 6.57 -32.64 2.99
C LEU A 797 6.43 -33.03 4.47
N GLY A 798 6.90 -32.17 5.38
CA GLY A 798 6.70 -32.33 6.81
C GLY A 798 5.21 -32.36 7.17
N ASP A 799 4.39 -31.47 6.59
CA ASP A 799 2.94 -31.41 6.80
C ASP A 799 2.25 -32.69 6.30
N ALA A 800 2.69 -33.26 5.19
CA ALA A 800 2.19 -34.54 4.69
C ALA A 800 2.49 -35.71 5.66
N TYR A 801 3.71 -35.78 6.21
CA TYR A 801 4.05 -36.78 7.23
C TYR A 801 3.32 -36.53 8.57
N MET A 802 3.11 -35.28 8.94
CA MET A 802 2.34 -34.89 10.13
C MET A 802 0.89 -35.37 10.00
N ALA A 803 0.25 -35.13 8.85
CA ALA A 803 -1.11 -35.61 8.57
C ALA A 803 -1.20 -37.14 8.60
N LYS A 804 -0.15 -37.84 8.12
CA LYS A 804 0.00 -39.30 8.22
C LYS A 804 0.33 -39.80 9.64
N ARG A 805 0.53 -38.89 10.60
CA ARG A 805 0.94 -39.14 12.00
C ARG A 805 2.31 -39.81 12.16
N ILE A 806 3.20 -39.64 11.18
CA ILE A 806 4.59 -40.09 11.24
C ILE A 806 5.45 -38.91 11.72
N TYR A 807 5.38 -38.65 13.02
CA TYR A 807 5.99 -37.46 13.64
C TYR A 807 7.51 -37.39 13.51
N THR A 808 8.20 -38.52 13.43
CA THR A 808 9.66 -38.59 13.26
C THR A 808 10.12 -38.03 11.91
N ASP A 809 9.46 -38.43 10.82
CA ASP A 809 9.77 -37.95 9.48
C ASP A 809 9.27 -36.51 9.27
N ALA A 810 8.14 -36.14 9.89
CA ALA A 810 7.69 -34.76 9.92
C ALA A 810 8.75 -33.84 10.55
N LEU A 811 9.26 -34.21 11.73
CA LEU A 811 10.29 -33.44 12.43
C LEU A 811 11.62 -33.39 11.65
N LYS A 812 11.99 -34.46 10.95
CA LYS A 812 13.17 -34.48 10.07
C LYS A 812 13.04 -33.43 8.97
N ASN A 813 11.90 -33.38 8.27
CA ASN A 813 11.69 -32.43 7.18
C ASN A 813 11.55 -30.98 7.68
N TYR A 814 10.91 -30.75 8.83
CA TYR A 814 10.90 -29.41 9.42
C TYR A 814 12.31 -28.93 9.84
N LYS A 815 13.20 -29.84 10.27
CA LYS A 815 14.61 -29.50 10.51
C LYS A 815 15.36 -29.14 9.24
N GLU A 816 15.09 -29.82 8.12
CA GLU A 816 15.65 -29.43 6.82
C GLU A 816 15.17 -28.03 6.40
N ALA A 817 13.89 -27.72 6.59
CA ALA A 817 13.35 -26.37 6.35
C ALA A 817 14.07 -25.32 7.23
N TYR A 818 14.31 -25.64 8.51
CA TYR A 818 15.05 -24.78 9.44
C TYR A 818 16.49 -24.48 8.98
N GLU A 819 17.22 -25.46 8.42
CA GLU A 819 18.60 -25.22 7.97
C GLU A 819 18.67 -24.30 6.73
N ARG A 820 17.58 -24.18 5.97
CA ARG A 820 17.49 -23.30 4.79
C ARG A 820 17.06 -21.89 5.16
N ASP A 821 16.11 -21.76 6.08
CA ASP A 821 15.68 -20.48 6.61
C ASP A 821 15.40 -20.54 8.11
N ARG A 822 16.34 -19.98 8.88
CA ARG A 822 16.26 -19.90 10.35
C ARG A 822 15.32 -18.78 10.84
N GLN A 823 14.85 -17.91 9.96
CA GLN A 823 13.89 -16.85 10.28
C GLN A 823 12.46 -17.23 9.89
N ASN A 824 12.24 -18.39 9.28
CA ASN A 824 10.90 -18.85 8.92
C ASN A 824 10.09 -19.25 10.15
N VAL A 825 9.13 -18.39 10.52
CA VAL A 825 8.26 -18.57 11.69
C VAL A 825 7.45 -19.87 11.62
N ARG A 826 6.99 -20.25 10.42
CA ARG A 826 6.16 -21.45 10.22
C ARG A 826 6.88 -22.72 10.61
N VAL A 827 8.20 -22.79 10.41
CA VAL A 827 9.02 -23.96 10.80
C VAL A 827 8.92 -24.22 12.29
N TYR A 828 9.06 -23.17 13.11
CA TYR A 828 8.97 -23.27 14.56
C TYR A 828 7.56 -23.62 15.05
N ILE A 829 6.52 -23.10 14.40
CA ILE A 829 5.12 -23.46 14.68
C ILE A 829 4.86 -24.93 14.38
N SER A 830 5.29 -25.41 13.22
CA SER A 830 5.14 -26.81 12.81
C SER A 830 5.90 -27.75 13.75
N MET A 831 7.16 -27.45 14.08
CA MET A 831 7.92 -28.22 15.08
C MET A 831 7.26 -28.21 16.45
N GLY A 832 6.79 -27.05 16.92
CA GLY A 832 6.07 -26.92 18.18
C GLY A 832 4.81 -27.79 18.24
N THR A 833 4.10 -27.90 17.12
CA THR A 833 2.91 -28.74 16.96
C THR A 833 3.28 -30.23 16.95
N VAL A 834 4.39 -30.64 16.33
CA VAL A 834 4.88 -32.03 16.42
C VAL A 834 5.23 -32.39 17.86
N PHE A 835 5.94 -31.52 18.57
CA PHE A 835 6.28 -31.75 19.97
C PHE A 835 5.03 -31.85 20.87
N GLN A 836 3.97 -31.07 20.61
CA GLN A 836 2.68 -31.23 21.30
C GLN A 836 2.09 -32.63 21.10
N ASN A 837 2.06 -33.11 19.86
CA ASN A 837 1.53 -34.44 19.56
C ASN A 837 2.37 -35.58 20.16
N LEU A 838 3.65 -35.33 20.42
CA LEU A 838 4.55 -36.23 21.15
C LEU A 838 4.48 -36.05 22.68
N ALA A 839 3.61 -35.17 23.19
CA ALA A 839 3.51 -34.77 24.60
C ALA A 839 4.82 -34.18 25.19
N ASP A 840 5.72 -33.68 24.33
CA ASP A 840 6.96 -33.00 24.71
C ASP A 840 6.69 -31.50 24.91
N THR A 841 6.16 -31.19 26.09
CA THR A 841 5.74 -29.83 26.47
C THR A 841 6.90 -28.84 26.44
N GLU A 842 8.09 -29.26 26.89
CA GLU A 842 9.25 -28.38 27.02
C GLU A 842 9.75 -27.90 25.65
N ASN A 843 9.96 -28.83 24.71
CA ASN A 843 10.44 -28.47 23.38
C ASN A 843 9.36 -27.76 22.54
N SER A 844 8.08 -28.07 22.77
CA SER A 844 6.99 -27.34 22.12
C SER A 844 6.97 -25.86 22.51
N VAL A 845 7.00 -25.57 23.81
CA VAL A 845 6.99 -24.19 24.31
C VAL A 845 8.25 -23.44 23.86
N LYS A 846 9.43 -24.08 23.85
CA LYS A 846 10.67 -23.46 23.33
C LYS A 846 10.53 -23.06 21.87
N ALA A 847 10.04 -23.95 21.01
CA ALA A 847 9.85 -23.67 19.59
C ALA A 847 8.85 -22.52 19.37
N LEU A 848 7.69 -22.57 20.02
CA LEU A 848 6.65 -21.54 19.87
C LEU A 848 7.04 -20.18 20.46
N LYS A 849 7.80 -20.14 21.56
CA LYS A 849 8.35 -18.87 22.09
C LYS A 849 9.34 -18.24 21.13
N TYR A 850 10.13 -19.06 20.43
CA TYR A 850 11.00 -18.56 19.39
C TYR A 850 10.21 -18.03 18.19
N ALA A 851 9.15 -18.74 17.77
CA ALA A 851 8.21 -18.26 16.76
C ALA A 851 7.60 -16.89 17.14
N ALA A 852 7.14 -16.74 18.38
CA ALA A 852 6.60 -15.47 18.89
C ALA A 852 7.65 -14.35 18.99
N LYS A 853 8.94 -14.70 19.12
CA LYS A 853 10.04 -13.71 19.07
C LYS A 853 10.28 -13.20 17.64
N LEU A 854 10.15 -14.07 16.65
CA LEU A 854 10.28 -13.71 15.24
C LEU A 854 9.05 -12.96 14.71
N ASP A 855 7.87 -13.26 15.25
CA ASP A 855 6.60 -12.61 14.92
C ASP A 855 5.92 -12.02 16.18
N PRO A 856 6.42 -10.89 16.70
CA PRO A 856 5.97 -10.32 17.97
C PRO A 856 4.55 -9.74 17.92
N LYS A 857 3.96 -9.58 16.73
CA LYS A 857 2.58 -9.08 16.56
C LYS A 857 1.54 -10.19 16.55
N ASN A 858 1.96 -11.45 16.54
CA ASN A 858 1.05 -12.59 16.44
C ASN A 858 0.61 -13.09 17.82
N ALA A 859 -0.42 -12.43 18.35
CA ALA A 859 -1.02 -12.76 19.64
C ALA A 859 -1.52 -14.21 19.73
N ARG A 860 -1.87 -14.86 18.61
CA ARG A 860 -2.36 -16.25 18.59
C ARG A 860 -1.29 -17.25 19.02
N LEU A 861 -0.01 -16.99 18.76
CA LEU A 861 1.09 -17.85 19.23
C LEU A 861 1.17 -17.86 20.76
N LEU A 862 0.97 -16.71 21.40
CA LEU A 862 0.94 -16.61 22.85
C LEU A 862 -0.27 -17.33 23.45
N VAL A 863 -1.44 -17.27 22.80
CA VAL A 863 -2.62 -18.06 23.19
C VAL A 863 -2.33 -19.56 23.07
N GLN A 864 -1.67 -20.01 22.00
CA GLN A 864 -1.29 -21.42 21.84
C GLN A 864 -0.31 -21.86 22.96
N ILE A 865 0.69 -21.04 23.29
CA ILE A 865 1.60 -21.31 24.40
C ILE A 865 0.84 -21.34 25.74
N ALA A 866 -0.10 -20.42 25.95
CA ALA A 866 -0.93 -20.41 27.15
C ALA A 866 -1.78 -21.68 27.29
N GLN A 867 -2.34 -22.16 26.18
CA GLN A 867 -3.09 -23.41 26.13
C GLN A 867 -2.21 -24.60 26.56
N ILE A 868 -0.98 -24.68 26.07
CA ILE A 868 -0.03 -25.73 26.45
C ILE A 868 0.32 -25.66 27.94
N TYR A 869 0.57 -24.46 28.48
CA TYR A 869 0.84 -24.29 29.92
C TYR A 869 -0.35 -24.72 30.76
N TYR A 870 -1.56 -24.37 30.34
CA TYR A 870 -2.78 -24.75 31.03
C TYR A 870 -2.99 -26.27 31.01
N ASP A 871 -2.85 -26.91 29.85
CA ASP A 871 -2.97 -28.37 29.72
C ASP A 871 -1.86 -29.11 30.48
N GLY A 872 -0.67 -28.50 30.58
CA GLY A 872 0.45 -28.97 31.40
C GLY A 872 0.29 -28.72 32.91
N GLY A 873 -0.83 -28.14 33.36
CA GLY A 873 -1.13 -27.90 34.77
C GLY A 873 -0.49 -26.65 35.39
N ASP A 874 -0.02 -25.70 34.57
CA ASP A 874 0.53 -24.40 35.00
C ASP A 874 -0.38 -23.23 34.56
N PRO A 875 -1.51 -23.02 35.26
CA PRO A 875 -2.45 -21.94 34.93
C PRO A 875 -1.89 -20.53 35.19
N GLN A 876 -0.80 -20.39 35.95
CA GLN A 876 -0.21 -19.09 36.22
C GLN A 876 0.61 -18.60 35.02
N SER A 877 1.47 -19.45 34.47
CA SER A 877 2.20 -19.15 33.24
C SER A 877 1.23 -18.92 32.07
N ALA A 878 0.15 -19.70 31.99
CA ALA A 878 -0.91 -19.52 30.99
C ALA A 878 -1.53 -18.11 31.07
N ARG A 879 -1.93 -17.65 32.27
CA ARG A 879 -2.46 -16.30 32.48
C ARG A 879 -1.46 -15.19 32.12
N GLY A 880 -0.18 -15.41 32.37
CA GLY A 880 0.89 -14.48 31.95
C GLY A 880 0.90 -14.29 30.44
N MET A 881 1.00 -15.39 29.69
CA MET A 881 1.00 -15.35 28.21
C MET A 881 -0.29 -14.75 27.64
N LEU A 882 -1.45 -15.00 28.27
CA LEU A 882 -2.73 -14.43 27.85
C LEU A 882 -2.80 -12.90 28.06
N ARG A 883 -2.17 -12.38 29.11
CA ARG A 883 -2.06 -10.93 29.33
C ARG A 883 -1.21 -10.27 28.24
N ASP A 884 -0.10 -10.91 27.89
CA ASP A 884 0.78 -10.42 26.83
C ASP A 884 0.07 -10.47 25.47
N ALA A 885 -0.70 -11.54 25.19
CA ALA A 885 -1.55 -11.65 24.01
C ALA A 885 -2.61 -10.54 23.94
N ALA A 886 -3.29 -10.24 25.06
CA ALA A 886 -4.28 -9.18 25.16
C ALA A 886 -3.70 -7.78 24.92
N ALA A 887 -2.43 -7.56 25.30
CA ALA A 887 -1.73 -6.29 25.07
C ALA A 887 -1.40 -6.07 23.59
N ILE A 888 -1.19 -7.15 22.83
CA ILE A 888 -0.92 -7.11 21.39
C ILE A 888 -2.23 -6.98 20.59
N ASP A 889 -3.22 -7.82 20.89
CA ASP A 889 -4.53 -7.82 20.24
C ASP A 889 -5.67 -7.90 21.27
N PRO A 890 -6.22 -6.76 21.70
CA PRO A 890 -7.35 -6.71 22.61
C PRO A 890 -8.65 -7.29 22.00
N GLY A 891 -8.72 -7.40 20.68
CA GLY A 891 -9.87 -7.92 19.92
C GLY A 891 -9.93 -9.43 19.87
N LEU A 892 -8.84 -10.14 20.21
CA LEU A 892 -8.76 -11.60 20.09
C LEU A 892 -9.65 -12.31 21.12
N ALA A 893 -10.73 -12.96 20.66
CA ALA A 893 -11.71 -13.62 21.53
C ALA A 893 -11.14 -14.82 22.32
N SER A 894 -10.21 -15.56 21.70
CA SER A 894 -9.61 -16.76 22.31
C SER A 894 -8.83 -16.47 23.59
N VAL A 895 -8.37 -15.23 23.78
CA VAL A 895 -7.74 -14.78 25.04
C VAL A 895 -8.76 -14.80 26.18
N ASP A 896 -9.91 -14.16 25.97
CA ASP A 896 -10.97 -14.08 26.96
C ASP A 896 -11.61 -15.45 27.21
N VAL A 897 -11.77 -16.28 26.17
CA VAL A 897 -12.26 -17.67 26.29
C VAL A 897 -11.35 -18.49 27.21
N LEU A 898 -10.05 -18.50 26.95
CA LEU A 898 -9.11 -19.30 27.74
C LEU A 898 -8.96 -18.74 29.17
N MET A 899 -8.95 -17.42 29.35
CA MET A 899 -8.98 -16.79 30.68
C MET A 899 -10.23 -17.20 31.47
N GLY A 900 -11.39 -17.21 30.82
CA GLY A 900 -12.66 -17.66 31.40
C GLY A 900 -12.62 -19.12 31.81
N ARG A 901 -12.05 -19.99 30.98
CA ARG A 901 -11.90 -21.43 31.29
C ARG A 901 -10.94 -21.67 32.46
N ILE A 902 -9.80 -20.99 32.49
CA ILE A 902 -8.86 -21.04 33.61
C ILE A 902 -9.52 -20.55 34.91
N ALA A 903 -10.36 -19.51 34.86
CA ALA A 903 -11.11 -19.03 36.02
C ALA A 903 -12.19 -20.02 36.47
N PHE A 904 -12.89 -20.65 35.53
CA PHE A 904 -13.91 -21.67 35.79
C PHE A 904 -13.32 -22.88 36.50
N ASP A 905 -12.20 -23.42 36.01
CA ASP A 905 -11.53 -24.57 36.61
C ASP A 905 -10.90 -24.23 37.97
N ALA A 906 -10.52 -22.98 38.20
CA ALA A 906 -10.10 -22.48 39.50
C ALA A 906 -11.27 -22.29 40.50
N GLY A 907 -12.52 -22.56 40.08
CA GLY A 907 -13.73 -22.41 40.89
C GLY A 907 -14.22 -20.97 41.06
N ASN A 908 -13.64 -20.01 40.34
CA ASN A 908 -14.06 -18.60 40.36
C ASN A 908 -15.05 -18.33 39.21
N TYR A 909 -16.30 -18.73 39.44
CA TYR A 909 -17.33 -18.72 38.41
C TYR A 909 -17.77 -17.30 38.00
N GLU A 910 -17.71 -16.31 38.90
CA GLU A 910 -17.97 -14.91 38.58
C GLU A 910 -16.91 -14.32 37.64
N ALA A 911 -15.63 -14.60 37.90
CA ALA A 911 -14.56 -14.18 37.00
C ALA A 911 -14.65 -14.89 35.64
N ALA A 912 -15.04 -16.17 35.63
CA ALA A 912 -15.28 -16.92 34.40
C ALA A 912 -16.39 -16.26 33.56
N LEU A 913 -17.54 -15.93 34.17
CA LEU A 913 -18.63 -15.23 33.50
C LEU A 913 -18.19 -13.87 32.94
N SER A 914 -17.43 -13.09 33.71
CA SER A 914 -16.90 -11.80 33.25
C SER A 914 -16.04 -11.94 31.99
N SER A 915 -15.17 -12.95 31.94
CA SER A 915 -14.36 -13.24 30.76
C SER A 915 -15.21 -13.71 29.57
N PHE A 916 -16.16 -14.63 29.78
CA PHE A 916 -17.01 -15.09 28.69
C PHE A 916 -17.92 -13.98 28.12
N GLN A 917 -18.43 -13.08 28.96
CA GLN A 917 -19.21 -11.92 28.53
C GLN A 917 -18.41 -10.92 27.70
N LYS A 918 -17.08 -10.84 27.88
CA LYS A 918 -16.19 -10.06 27.00
C LYS A 918 -15.93 -10.75 25.67
N ALA A 919 -15.90 -12.09 25.67
CA ALA A 919 -15.68 -12.89 24.48
C ALA A 919 -16.92 -12.99 23.58
N GLU A 920 -18.13 -13.02 24.17
CA GLU A 920 -19.39 -13.24 23.45
C GLU A 920 -19.66 -12.23 22.32
N PRO A 921 -19.45 -10.90 22.47
CA PRO A 921 -19.64 -9.96 21.36
C PRO A 921 -18.66 -10.17 20.19
N LYS A 922 -17.50 -10.76 20.47
CA LYS A 922 -16.43 -11.02 19.48
C LYS A 922 -16.71 -12.30 18.69
N GLU A 923 -17.21 -13.33 19.36
CA GLU A 923 -17.59 -14.61 18.76
C GLU A 923 -18.97 -15.08 19.27
N PRO A 924 -20.07 -14.48 18.78
CA PRO A 924 -21.42 -14.72 19.34
C PRO A 924 -21.92 -16.15 19.15
N ASN A 925 -21.38 -16.86 18.16
CA ASN A 925 -21.75 -18.24 17.83
C ASN A 925 -20.77 -19.29 18.38
N ASN A 926 -19.80 -18.89 19.21
CA ASN A 926 -18.85 -19.86 19.77
C ASN A 926 -19.52 -20.69 20.88
N LEU A 927 -19.65 -22.00 20.61
CA LEU A 927 -20.28 -22.97 21.49
C LEU A 927 -19.56 -23.12 22.84
N GLU A 928 -18.24 -22.96 22.87
CA GLU A 928 -17.44 -23.10 24.08
C GLU A 928 -17.79 -21.99 25.09
N ILE A 929 -17.91 -20.75 24.62
CA ILE A 929 -18.30 -19.60 25.43
C ILE A 929 -19.68 -19.85 26.07
N GLN A 930 -20.66 -20.24 25.26
CA GLN A 930 -22.03 -20.47 25.72
C GLN A 930 -22.11 -21.67 26.69
N LEU A 931 -21.36 -22.75 26.42
CA LEU A 931 -21.32 -23.92 27.29
C LEU A 931 -20.75 -23.60 28.68
N TYR A 932 -19.57 -22.97 28.73
CA TYR A 932 -18.95 -22.63 30.02
C TYR A 932 -19.69 -21.51 30.75
N THR A 933 -20.38 -20.61 30.04
CA THR A 933 -21.29 -19.62 30.63
C THR A 933 -22.49 -20.30 31.31
N GLY A 934 -23.14 -21.24 30.62
CA GLY A 934 -24.23 -22.03 31.20
C GLY A 934 -23.79 -22.84 32.41
N LEU A 935 -22.61 -23.49 32.33
CA LEU A 935 -22.01 -24.21 33.44
C LEU A 935 -21.68 -23.29 34.63
N ALA A 936 -21.15 -22.09 34.38
CA ALA A 936 -20.84 -21.12 35.42
C ALA A 936 -22.11 -20.65 36.13
N TYR A 937 -23.17 -20.34 35.38
CA TYR A 937 -24.48 -20.01 35.95
C TYR A 937 -25.05 -21.15 36.80
N GLN A 938 -24.92 -22.40 36.34
CA GLN A 938 -25.35 -23.57 37.10
C GLN A 938 -24.59 -23.71 38.43
N LYS A 939 -23.26 -23.51 38.41
CA LYS A 939 -22.41 -23.56 39.62
C LYS A 939 -22.72 -22.44 40.61
N LEU A 940 -23.19 -21.31 40.13
CA LEU A 940 -23.66 -20.18 40.93
C LEU A 940 -25.12 -20.29 41.39
N GLY A 941 -25.81 -21.39 41.06
CA GLY A 941 -27.22 -21.59 41.43
C GLY A 941 -28.24 -20.80 40.58
N LYS A 942 -27.79 -20.13 39.51
CA LYS A 942 -28.60 -19.34 38.57
C LYS A 942 -29.26 -20.26 37.54
N LYS A 943 -30.29 -20.96 37.97
CA LYS A 943 -30.90 -22.07 37.21
C LYS A 943 -31.57 -21.63 35.91
N ALA A 944 -32.27 -20.50 35.90
CA ALA A 944 -33.00 -20.01 34.72
C ALA A 944 -32.05 -19.54 33.62
N GLU A 945 -30.97 -18.84 34.01
CA GLU A 945 -29.94 -18.35 33.09
C GLU A 945 -29.11 -19.51 32.52
N ALA A 946 -28.80 -20.52 33.34
CA ALA A 946 -28.15 -21.73 32.87
C ALA A 946 -28.99 -22.46 31.81
N GLU A 947 -30.29 -22.65 32.08
CA GLU A 947 -31.22 -23.31 31.17
C GLU A 947 -31.36 -22.55 29.84
N SER A 948 -31.51 -21.22 29.89
CA SER A 948 -31.53 -20.38 28.70
C SER A 948 -30.24 -20.46 27.89
N THR A 949 -29.08 -20.49 28.55
CA THR A 949 -27.77 -20.53 27.88
C THR A 949 -27.54 -21.90 27.24
N PHE A 950 -27.90 -23.00 27.92
CA PHE A 950 -27.83 -24.34 27.32
C PHE A 950 -28.76 -24.47 26.11
N GLN A 951 -29.94 -23.84 26.13
CA GLN A 951 -30.82 -23.82 24.96
C GLN A 951 -30.18 -23.09 23.77
N LYS A 952 -29.42 -22.01 24.01
CA LYS A 952 -28.63 -21.35 22.96
C LYS A 952 -27.57 -22.28 22.40
N VAL A 953 -26.84 -23.03 23.24
CA VAL A 953 -25.85 -24.03 22.78
C VAL A 953 -26.48 -25.05 21.83
N ILE A 954 -27.69 -25.52 22.15
CA ILE A 954 -28.46 -26.48 21.32
C ILE A 954 -28.94 -25.87 20.00
N THR A 955 -29.24 -24.56 20.00
CA THR A 955 -29.72 -23.83 18.81
C THR A 955 -28.57 -23.45 17.88
N LEU A 956 -27.42 -23.08 18.45
CA LEU A 956 -26.22 -22.66 17.72
C LEU A 956 -25.38 -23.84 17.20
N THR A 957 -25.74 -25.09 17.52
CA THR A 957 -24.90 -26.23 17.20
C THR A 957 -24.88 -26.51 15.69
N PRO A 958 -23.69 -26.56 15.05
CA PRO A 958 -23.55 -26.92 13.64
C PRO A 958 -24.13 -28.31 13.36
N GLU A 959 -24.69 -28.51 12.18
CA GLU A 959 -25.10 -29.84 11.66
C GLU A 959 -23.88 -30.69 11.24
N GLN A 960 -22.80 -30.67 12.03
CA GLN A 960 -21.56 -31.38 11.77
C GLN A 960 -21.20 -32.32 12.93
N VAL A 961 -20.90 -33.58 12.61
CA VAL A 961 -20.66 -34.68 13.56
C VAL A 961 -19.52 -34.40 14.55
N GLY A 962 -18.40 -33.83 14.08
CA GLY A 962 -17.20 -33.63 14.90
C GLY A 962 -17.39 -32.66 16.09
N PRO A 963 -17.85 -31.41 15.84
CA PRO A 963 -18.14 -30.44 16.90
C PRO A 963 -19.22 -30.93 17.88
N LEU A 964 -20.31 -31.52 17.38
CA LEU A 964 -21.38 -32.10 18.20
C LEU A 964 -20.85 -33.18 19.14
N THR A 965 -19.99 -34.07 18.62
CA THR A 965 -19.38 -35.14 19.41
C THR A 965 -18.48 -34.59 20.53
N ARG A 966 -17.71 -33.51 20.28
CA ARG A 966 -16.92 -32.85 21.33
C ARG A 966 -17.80 -32.21 22.41
N LEU A 967 -18.86 -31.51 22.01
CA LEU A 967 -19.83 -30.91 22.92
C LEU A 967 -20.47 -31.98 23.83
N GLY A 968 -20.94 -33.08 23.25
CA GLY A 968 -21.54 -34.19 24.00
C GLY A 968 -20.58 -34.78 25.04
N LYS A 969 -19.30 -35.00 24.70
CA LYS A 969 -18.28 -35.47 25.65
C LYS A 969 -18.03 -34.47 26.78
N THR A 970 -18.03 -33.17 26.49
CA THR A 970 -17.87 -32.14 27.52
C THR A 970 -19.07 -32.12 28.46
N LEU A 971 -20.30 -32.22 27.95
CA LEU A 971 -21.51 -32.34 28.76
C LEU A 971 -21.46 -33.59 29.67
N MET A 972 -20.97 -34.72 29.14
CA MET A 972 -20.73 -35.95 29.92
C MET A 972 -19.74 -35.73 31.07
N LYS A 973 -18.61 -35.07 30.83
CA LYS A 973 -17.60 -34.73 31.86
C LYS A 973 -18.21 -33.89 33.00
N HIS A 974 -19.13 -32.99 32.66
CA HIS A 974 -19.84 -32.14 33.63
C HIS A 974 -21.11 -32.81 34.20
N LYS A 975 -21.37 -34.09 33.90
CA LYS A 975 -22.49 -34.90 34.39
C LYS A 975 -23.87 -34.39 33.94
N LEU A 976 -23.94 -33.69 32.81
CA LEU A 976 -25.17 -33.19 32.19
C LEU A 976 -25.72 -34.23 31.20
N TYR A 977 -26.16 -35.37 31.73
CA TYR A 977 -26.47 -36.55 30.92
C TYR A 977 -27.65 -36.38 29.96
N ASP A 978 -28.74 -35.73 30.37
CA ASP A 978 -29.91 -35.52 29.49
C ASP A 978 -29.57 -34.63 28.29
N GLN A 979 -28.84 -33.52 28.51
CA GLN A 979 -28.39 -32.63 27.43
C GLN A 979 -27.36 -33.33 26.51
N ALA A 980 -26.48 -34.15 27.08
CA ALA A 980 -25.55 -34.96 26.30
C ALA A 980 -26.30 -35.94 25.39
N LEU A 981 -27.39 -36.56 25.88
CA LEU A 981 -28.23 -37.46 25.09
C LEU A 981 -28.90 -36.74 23.92
N ASP A 982 -29.40 -35.51 24.10
CA ASP A 982 -29.98 -34.72 23.01
C ASP A 982 -28.95 -34.41 21.91
N VAL A 983 -27.72 -34.08 22.31
CA VAL A 983 -26.62 -33.84 21.38
C VAL A 983 -26.22 -35.12 20.65
N PHE A 984 -26.09 -36.24 21.36
CA PHE A 984 -25.74 -37.52 20.74
C PHE A 984 -26.88 -38.08 19.88
N ASP A 985 -28.15 -37.79 20.16
CA ASP A 985 -29.27 -38.13 19.28
C ASP A 985 -29.17 -37.35 17.96
N LYS A 986 -28.78 -36.07 18.00
CA LYS A 986 -28.47 -35.31 16.78
C LYS A 986 -27.29 -35.92 16.01
N VAL A 987 -26.20 -36.28 16.68
CA VAL A 987 -25.05 -36.97 16.04
C VAL A 987 -25.50 -38.27 15.38
N TYR A 988 -26.31 -39.06 16.08
CA TYR A 988 -26.84 -40.33 15.60
C TYR A 988 -27.71 -40.18 14.35
N ARG A 989 -28.49 -39.10 14.23
CA ARG A 989 -29.28 -38.81 13.02
C ARG A 989 -28.42 -38.36 11.83
N LEU A 990 -27.30 -37.68 12.09
CA LEU A 990 -26.38 -37.20 11.05
C LEU A 990 -25.46 -38.31 10.52
N ASP A 991 -25.05 -39.24 11.39
CA ASP A 991 -24.23 -40.38 11.03
C ASP A 991 -24.67 -41.63 11.79
N ALA A 992 -25.66 -42.31 11.23
CA ALA A 992 -26.23 -43.53 11.80
C ALA A 992 -25.29 -44.76 11.70
N GLN A 993 -24.20 -44.68 10.94
CA GLN A 993 -23.22 -45.76 10.79
C GLN A 993 -22.02 -45.61 11.73
N SER A 994 -21.88 -44.46 12.40
CA SER A 994 -20.82 -44.25 13.37
C SER A 994 -21.09 -44.99 14.69
N PRO A 995 -20.13 -45.78 15.20
CA PRO A 995 -20.24 -46.47 16.49
C PRO A 995 -20.18 -45.51 17.69
N ASP A 996 -19.69 -44.28 17.52
CA ASP A 996 -19.39 -43.37 18.62
C ASP A 996 -20.64 -42.83 19.32
N ALA A 997 -21.65 -42.41 18.55
CA ALA A 997 -22.90 -41.89 19.11
C ALA A 997 -23.62 -42.91 20.01
N PRO A 998 -23.92 -44.16 19.56
CA PRO A 998 -24.54 -45.15 20.41
C PRO A 998 -23.68 -45.53 21.61
N ARG A 999 -22.34 -45.55 21.49
CA ARG A 999 -21.45 -45.82 22.64
C ARG A 999 -21.59 -44.76 23.73
N TYR A 1000 -21.51 -43.47 23.37
CA TYR A 1000 -21.63 -42.37 24.33
C TYR A 1000 -23.04 -42.25 24.92
N MET A 1001 -24.09 -42.52 24.13
CA MET A 1001 -25.46 -42.64 24.67
C MET A 1001 -25.56 -43.78 25.69
N GLY A 1002 -24.97 -44.93 25.38
CA GLY A 1002 -24.90 -46.07 26.27
C GLY A 1002 -24.20 -45.76 27.60
N GLU A 1003 -23.07 -45.06 27.54
CA GLU A 1003 -22.33 -44.57 28.70
C GLU A 1003 -23.15 -43.60 29.55
N ALA A 1004 -23.84 -42.64 28.91
CA ALA A 1004 -24.74 -41.69 29.58
C ALA A 1004 -25.86 -42.42 30.32
N TYR A 1005 -26.54 -43.35 29.65
CA TYR A 1005 -27.59 -44.16 30.26
C TYR A 1005 -27.07 -45.02 31.42
N LEU A 1006 -25.86 -45.56 31.30
CA LEU A 1006 -25.23 -46.34 32.37
C LEU A 1006 -24.95 -45.48 33.60
N ALA A 1007 -24.41 -44.27 33.42
CA ALA A 1007 -24.17 -43.31 34.49
C ALA A 1007 -25.47 -42.87 35.19
N MET A 1008 -26.57 -42.75 34.43
CA MET A 1008 -27.91 -42.47 34.94
C MET A 1008 -28.62 -43.70 35.55
N LYS A 1009 -27.98 -44.88 35.55
CA LYS A 1009 -28.56 -46.17 35.98
C LYS A 1009 -29.80 -46.61 35.17
N ARG A 1010 -29.98 -46.11 33.95
CA ARG A 1010 -31.01 -46.54 32.99
C ARG A 1010 -30.53 -47.78 32.22
N LEU A 1011 -30.41 -48.91 32.93
CA LEU A 1011 -29.71 -50.11 32.45
C LEU A 1011 -30.22 -50.71 31.13
N PRO A 1012 -31.54 -50.82 30.85
CA PRO A 1012 -32.02 -51.38 29.58
C PRO A 1012 -31.60 -50.55 28.36
N ASN A 1013 -31.69 -49.23 28.47
CA ASN A 1013 -31.27 -48.29 27.43
C ASN A 1013 -29.75 -48.33 27.22
N ALA A 1014 -28.99 -48.43 28.32
CA ALA A 1014 -27.53 -48.56 28.28
C ALA A 1014 -27.10 -49.82 27.51
N ILE A 1015 -27.66 -50.98 27.88
CA ILE A 1015 -27.37 -52.26 27.23
C ILE A 1015 -27.72 -52.19 25.74
N SER A 1016 -28.94 -51.74 25.40
CA SER A 1016 -29.39 -51.68 24.01
C SER A 1016 -28.48 -50.83 23.13
N LYS A 1017 -28.04 -49.65 23.61
CA LYS A 1017 -27.17 -48.75 22.84
C LYS A 1017 -25.71 -49.24 22.78
N LEU A 1018 -25.21 -49.86 23.84
CA LEU A 1018 -23.88 -50.46 23.85
C LEU A 1018 -23.79 -51.71 22.97
N GLU A 1019 -24.85 -52.53 22.89
CA GLU A 1019 -24.93 -53.65 21.95
C GLU A 1019 -24.96 -53.18 20.48
N GLU A 1020 -25.61 -52.05 20.22
CA GLU A 1020 -25.59 -51.42 18.91
C GLU A 1020 -24.19 -50.92 18.54
N ALA A 1021 -23.53 -50.21 19.46
CA ALA A 1021 -22.16 -49.74 19.28
C ALA A 1021 -21.16 -50.89 19.08
N SER A 1022 -21.29 -52.00 19.83
CA SER A 1022 -20.41 -53.16 19.68
C SER A 1022 -20.60 -53.88 18.34
N ARG A 1023 -21.80 -53.83 17.74
CA ARG A 1023 -22.02 -54.38 16.39
C ARG A 1023 -21.36 -53.51 15.32
N LEU A 1024 -21.41 -52.18 15.49
CA LEU A 1024 -20.81 -51.23 14.55
C LEU A 1024 -19.28 -51.20 14.64
N ASN A 1025 -18.72 -51.39 15.84
CA ASN A 1025 -17.27 -51.53 16.05
C ASN A 1025 -16.96 -52.64 17.07
N PRO A 1026 -16.78 -53.89 16.60
CA PRO A 1026 -16.44 -55.02 17.47
C PRO A 1026 -15.07 -54.96 18.14
N ASN A 1027 -14.20 -54.04 17.73
CA ASN A 1027 -12.86 -53.89 18.29
C ASN A 1027 -12.76 -52.76 19.31
N ASP A 1028 -13.88 -52.17 19.72
CA ASP A 1028 -13.90 -51.12 20.73
C ASP A 1028 -13.86 -51.73 22.15
N ALA A 1029 -12.64 -51.83 22.70
CA ALA A 1029 -12.42 -52.34 24.04
C ALA A 1029 -13.24 -51.59 25.11
N GLU A 1030 -13.39 -50.28 24.98
CA GLU A 1030 -14.13 -49.44 25.93
C GLU A 1030 -15.63 -49.74 25.84
N CYS A 1031 -16.16 -49.95 24.63
CA CYS A 1031 -17.55 -50.38 24.44
C CYS A 1031 -17.84 -51.72 25.14
N HIS A 1032 -16.97 -52.71 24.98
CA HIS A 1032 -17.10 -54.02 25.64
C HIS A 1032 -16.96 -53.91 27.17
N TYR A 1033 -16.08 -53.04 27.67
CA TYR A 1033 -15.96 -52.74 29.09
C TYR A 1033 -17.25 -52.13 29.66
N LEU A 1034 -17.80 -51.11 29.00
CA LEU A 1034 -19.04 -50.45 29.40
C LEU A 1034 -20.23 -51.42 29.35
N LEU A 1035 -20.31 -52.26 28.31
CA LEU A 1035 -21.35 -53.27 28.16
C LEU A 1035 -21.25 -54.34 29.26
N GLY A 1036 -20.02 -54.78 29.57
CA GLY A 1036 -19.73 -55.68 30.69
C GLY A 1036 -20.17 -55.11 32.04
N LYS A 1037 -19.91 -53.83 32.30
CA LYS A 1037 -20.39 -53.12 33.50
C LYS A 1037 -21.90 -52.97 33.53
N ALA A 1038 -22.52 -52.66 32.40
CA ALA A 1038 -23.98 -52.56 32.29
C ALA A 1038 -24.64 -53.91 32.59
N TYR A 1039 -24.11 -55.01 32.04
CA TYR A 1039 -24.58 -56.36 32.35
C TYR A 1039 -24.34 -56.78 33.81
N LEU A 1040 -23.19 -56.40 34.39
CA LEU A 1040 -22.88 -56.67 35.78
C LEU A 1040 -23.87 -55.96 36.71
N ALA A 1041 -24.17 -54.69 36.44
CA ALA A 1041 -25.15 -53.89 37.17
C ALA A 1041 -26.60 -54.38 36.98
N ALA A 1042 -26.93 -54.91 35.80
CA ALA A 1042 -28.23 -55.52 35.49
C ALA A 1042 -28.36 -56.97 36.02
N ASN A 1043 -27.32 -57.50 36.66
CA ASN A 1043 -27.26 -58.86 37.17
C ASN A 1043 -27.54 -59.96 36.12
N VAL A 1044 -27.11 -59.72 34.87
CA VAL A 1044 -27.21 -60.72 33.80
C VAL A 1044 -26.10 -61.75 34.00
N GLN A 1045 -26.45 -63.05 34.00
CA GLN A 1045 -25.47 -64.14 34.18
C GLN A 1045 -24.65 -64.36 32.90
N ALA A 1046 -23.40 -64.82 33.07
CA ALA A 1046 -22.41 -65.15 32.03
C ALA A 1046 -21.95 -64.01 31.09
N LYS A 1047 -22.83 -63.11 30.66
CA LYS A 1047 -22.51 -61.99 29.75
C LYS A 1047 -21.47 -60.98 30.28
N PRO A 1048 -21.44 -60.59 31.57
CA PRO A 1048 -20.44 -59.63 32.06
C PRO A 1048 -19.01 -60.13 31.89
N VAL A 1049 -18.74 -61.37 32.31
CA VAL A 1049 -17.42 -61.99 32.20
C VAL A 1049 -16.98 -62.07 30.74
N ALA A 1050 -17.90 -62.47 29.84
CA ALA A 1050 -17.61 -62.56 28.42
C ALA A 1050 -17.16 -61.22 27.81
N GLN A 1051 -17.94 -60.16 28.05
CA GLN A 1051 -17.63 -58.82 27.52
C GLN A 1051 -16.37 -58.21 28.14
N LEU A 1052 -16.15 -58.42 29.45
CA LEU A 1052 -14.97 -57.91 30.15
C LEU A 1052 -13.69 -58.66 29.75
N LYS A 1053 -13.76 -59.97 29.49
CA LYS A 1053 -12.67 -60.73 28.89
C LYS A 1053 -12.30 -60.16 27.53
N LEU A 1054 -13.29 -59.93 26.67
CA LEU A 1054 -13.06 -59.37 25.34
C LEU A 1054 -12.42 -57.98 25.42
N ALA A 1055 -12.90 -57.09 26.31
CA ALA A 1055 -12.29 -55.78 26.55
C ALA A 1055 -10.81 -55.89 26.97
N SER A 1056 -10.51 -56.77 27.94
CA SER A 1056 -9.15 -56.99 28.42
C SER A 1056 -8.23 -57.68 27.40
N PHE A 1057 -8.79 -58.42 26.44
CA PHE A 1057 -8.04 -59.05 25.35
C PHE A 1057 -7.67 -58.04 24.27
N ILE A 1058 -8.61 -57.15 23.93
CA ILE A 1058 -8.39 -56.10 22.92
C ILE A 1058 -7.37 -55.06 23.42
N ASP A 1059 -7.47 -54.62 24.68
CA ASP A 1059 -6.48 -53.71 25.28
C ASP A 1059 -6.06 -54.19 26.69
N PRO A 1060 -4.98 -54.99 26.78
CA PRO A 1060 -4.52 -55.59 28.04
C PRO A 1060 -3.80 -54.62 28.97
N ARG A 1061 -3.66 -53.34 28.61
CA ARG A 1061 -2.91 -52.35 29.38
C ARG A 1061 -3.78 -51.54 30.34
N ARG A 1062 -5.09 -51.77 30.37
CA ARG A 1062 -6.05 -51.01 31.19
C ARG A 1062 -6.40 -51.80 32.45
N ALA A 1063 -5.88 -51.36 33.59
CA ALA A 1063 -6.17 -51.99 34.89
C ALA A 1063 -7.68 -52.05 35.18
N GLU A 1064 -8.45 -51.05 34.74
CA GLU A 1064 -9.90 -50.96 35.00
C GLU A 1064 -10.68 -52.15 34.44
N TYR A 1065 -10.24 -52.73 33.32
CA TYR A 1065 -10.92 -53.86 32.69
C TYR A 1065 -10.75 -55.12 33.54
N PHE A 1066 -9.55 -55.34 34.06
CA PHE A 1066 -9.25 -56.45 34.96
C PHE A 1066 -9.90 -56.27 36.34
N ILE A 1067 -10.04 -55.04 36.84
CA ILE A 1067 -10.81 -54.75 38.06
C ILE A 1067 -12.28 -55.17 37.85
N ALA A 1068 -12.92 -54.71 36.78
CA ALA A 1068 -14.31 -55.06 36.50
C ALA A 1068 -14.48 -56.57 36.25
N LEU A 1069 -13.53 -57.21 35.57
CA LEU A 1069 -13.52 -58.67 35.37
C LEU A 1069 -13.40 -59.43 36.71
N GLY A 1070 -12.52 -58.97 37.60
CA GLY A 1070 -12.40 -59.50 38.96
C GLY A 1070 -13.69 -59.33 39.76
N GLN A 1071 -14.40 -58.21 39.60
CA GLN A 1071 -15.70 -57.98 40.24
C GLN A 1071 -16.78 -58.93 39.71
N ALA A 1072 -16.79 -59.20 38.42
CA ALA A 1072 -17.69 -60.17 37.81
C ALA A 1072 -17.42 -61.59 38.35
N TYR A 1073 -16.16 -62.03 38.43
CA TYR A 1073 -15.81 -63.31 39.03
C TYR A 1073 -16.13 -63.40 40.53
N MET A 1074 -15.95 -62.31 41.27
CA MET A 1074 -16.37 -62.24 42.69
C MET A 1074 -17.87 -62.41 42.86
N ARG A 1075 -18.68 -61.83 41.97
CA ARG A 1075 -20.15 -62.03 41.95
C ARG A 1075 -20.49 -63.49 41.67
N ASP A 1076 -19.81 -64.08 40.69
CA ASP A 1076 -20.06 -65.46 40.23
C ASP A 1076 -19.42 -66.52 41.13
N LYS A 1077 -18.75 -66.09 42.22
CA LYS A 1077 -18.08 -66.93 43.24
C LYS A 1077 -16.88 -67.71 42.69
N GLU A 1078 -16.30 -67.26 41.60
CA GLU A 1078 -15.09 -67.82 40.99
C GLU A 1078 -13.83 -67.19 41.60
N TRP A 1079 -13.60 -67.45 42.88
CA TRP A 1079 -12.61 -66.73 43.69
C TRP A 1079 -11.18 -66.79 43.13
N ALA A 1080 -10.75 -67.94 42.61
CA ALA A 1080 -9.41 -68.11 42.04
C ALA A 1080 -9.20 -67.24 40.80
N LYS A 1081 -10.20 -67.17 39.90
CA LYS A 1081 -10.15 -66.33 38.71
C LYS A 1081 -10.23 -64.84 39.06
N ALA A 1082 -10.99 -64.48 40.10
CA ALA A 1082 -11.00 -63.12 40.64
C ALA A 1082 -9.61 -62.69 41.16
N VAL A 1083 -8.91 -63.57 41.89
CA VAL A 1083 -7.54 -63.31 42.37
C VAL A 1083 -6.59 -63.08 41.20
N ALA A 1084 -6.67 -63.89 40.15
CA ALA A 1084 -5.84 -63.74 38.96
C ALA A 1084 -6.09 -62.38 38.26
N ALA A 1085 -7.37 -62.02 38.03
CA ALA A 1085 -7.72 -60.75 37.39
C ALA A 1085 -7.22 -59.55 38.21
N TYR A 1086 -7.42 -59.53 39.54
CA TYR A 1086 -6.90 -58.45 40.37
C TYR A 1086 -5.36 -58.44 40.49
N ALA A 1087 -4.70 -59.58 40.34
CA ALA A 1087 -3.23 -59.64 40.30
C ALA A 1087 -2.71 -58.92 39.04
N THR A 1088 -3.28 -59.22 37.87
CA THR A 1088 -2.95 -58.54 36.62
C THR A 1088 -3.25 -57.05 36.68
N ALA A 1089 -4.40 -56.65 37.26
CA ALA A 1089 -4.72 -55.23 37.48
C ALA A 1089 -3.64 -54.52 38.32
N ARG A 1090 -3.11 -55.19 39.34
CA ARG A 1090 -2.05 -54.66 40.23
C ARG A 1090 -0.68 -54.62 39.57
N GLU A 1091 -0.40 -55.50 38.61
CA GLU A 1091 0.83 -55.44 37.82
C GLU A 1091 0.82 -54.23 36.88
N ILE A 1092 -0.37 -53.89 36.34
CA ILE A 1092 -0.57 -52.73 35.47
C ILE A 1092 -0.54 -51.42 36.28
N ASP A 1093 -1.25 -51.34 37.40
CA ASP A 1093 -1.22 -50.19 38.32
C ASP A 1093 -0.90 -50.62 39.76
N PRO A 1094 0.39 -50.65 40.13
CA PRO A 1094 0.81 -51.09 41.46
C PRO A 1094 0.48 -50.10 42.59
N ARG A 1095 0.08 -48.86 42.27
CA ARG A 1095 -0.09 -47.77 43.25
C ARG A 1095 -1.54 -47.53 43.64
N ASP A 1096 -2.49 -48.16 42.96
CA ASP A 1096 -3.91 -48.06 43.31
C ASP A 1096 -4.25 -48.92 44.55
N ASP A 1097 -4.46 -48.24 45.67
CA ASP A 1097 -4.87 -48.83 46.95
C ASP A 1097 -6.18 -49.64 46.85
N GLN A 1098 -7.06 -49.30 45.90
CA GLN A 1098 -8.33 -49.98 45.69
C GLN A 1098 -8.10 -51.39 45.11
N ILE A 1099 -7.18 -51.53 44.17
CA ILE A 1099 -6.79 -52.83 43.58
C ILE A 1099 -6.19 -53.75 44.65
N VAL A 1100 -5.32 -53.20 45.50
CA VAL A 1100 -4.70 -53.96 46.61
C VAL A 1100 -5.77 -54.48 47.58
N ARG A 1101 -6.81 -53.68 47.87
CA ARG A 1101 -7.94 -54.10 48.70
C ARG A 1101 -8.75 -55.21 48.04
N TYR A 1102 -9.13 -55.05 46.77
CA TYR A 1102 -9.88 -56.06 46.03
C TYR A 1102 -9.12 -57.39 45.90
N TYR A 1103 -7.82 -57.32 45.62
CA TYR A 1103 -6.95 -58.50 45.59
C TYR A 1103 -6.92 -59.24 46.93
N LYS A 1104 -6.75 -58.52 48.05
CA LYS A 1104 -6.76 -59.11 49.40
C LYS A 1104 -8.10 -59.75 49.71
N GLU A 1105 -9.21 -59.08 49.43
CA GLU A 1105 -10.56 -59.61 49.66
C GLU A 1105 -10.80 -60.89 48.85
N ALA A 1106 -10.47 -60.88 47.56
CA ALA A 1106 -10.62 -62.05 46.71
C ALA A 1106 -9.77 -63.23 47.21
N ARG A 1107 -8.54 -62.97 47.66
CA ARG A 1107 -7.64 -63.99 48.20
C ARG A 1107 -8.15 -64.58 49.50
N THR A 1108 -8.65 -63.76 50.43
CA THR A 1108 -9.28 -64.26 51.66
C THR A 1108 -10.48 -65.16 51.36
N LYS A 1109 -11.34 -64.80 50.39
CA LYS A 1109 -12.46 -65.65 49.98
C LYS A 1109 -12.02 -66.93 49.28
N ALA A 1110 -10.96 -66.87 48.47
CA ALA A 1110 -10.38 -68.04 47.81
C ALA A 1110 -9.77 -69.03 48.84
N ASP A 1111 -9.05 -68.52 49.84
CA ASP A 1111 -8.43 -69.33 50.90
C ASP A 1111 -9.47 -69.94 51.86
N ALA A 1112 -10.60 -69.26 52.08
CA ALA A 1112 -11.71 -69.73 52.91
C ALA A 1112 -12.69 -70.67 52.17
N ALA A 1113 -12.60 -70.76 50.84
CA ALA A 1113 -13.47 -71.63 50.06
C ALA A 1113 -13.05 -73.11 50.23
N PRO A 1114 -13.99 -74.07 50.32
CA PRO A 1114 -13.66 -75.49 50.25
C PRO A 1114 -12.90 -75.77 48.94
N ARG A 1115 -11.87 -76.64 48.97
CA ARG A 1115 -11.10 -77.09 47.78
C ARG A 1115 -11.93 -77.83 46.71
N SER A 1116 -13.26 -77.72 46.74
CA SER A 1116 -14.19 -78.28 45.76
C SER A 1116 -15.10 -77.15 45.26
N GLY A 1117 -14.69 -76.50 44.16
CA GLY A 1117 -15.46 -75.40 43.57
C GLY A 1117 -15.60 -75.42 42.05
N GLY A 1118 -14.94 -76.35 41.35
CA GLY A 1118 -15.19 -76.61 39.93
C GLY A 1118 -16.33 -77.60 39.75
N GLY A 1119 -17.07 -77.50 38.64
CA GLY A 1119 -18.03 -78.53 38.23
C GLY A 1119 -17.37 -79.93 38.17
N PRO A 1120 -18.16 -81.02 38.15
CA PRO A 1120 -17.63 -82.38 38.02
C PRO A 1120 -16.68 -82.56 36.83
N VAL A 1121 -16.90 -81.80 35.75
CA VAL A 1121 -15.97 -81.62 34.64
C VAL A 1121 -15.62 -80.12 34.58
N GLU A 1122 -14.34 -79.80 34.45
CA GLU A 1122 -13.81 -78.44 34.32
C GLU A 1122 -12.92 -78.35 33.08
N ALA A 1123 -12.98 -77.24 32.34
CA ALA A 1123 -12.00 -76.94 31.29
C ALA A 1123 -10.78 -76.26 31.93
N GLU A 1124 -9.66 -76.99 32.05
CA GLU A 1124 -8.43 -76.47 32.67
C GLU A 1124 -7.69 -75.49 31.76
N ASP A 1125 -7.74 -75.73 30.45
CA ASP A 1125 -7.08 -74.90 29.44
C ASP A 1125 -7.84 -74.96 28.11
N ILE A 1126 -7.86 -73.85 27.39
CA ILE A 1126 -8.51 -73.68 26.10
C ILE A 1126 -7.56 -72.86 25.23
N SER A 1127 -7.08 -73.46 24.14
CA SER A 1127 -6.24 -72.77 23.17
C SER A 1127 -6.94 -72.66 21.82
N PHE A 1128 -6.76 -71.52 21.16
CA PHE A 1128 -7.28 -71.25 19.82
C PHE A 1128 -6.12 -70.95 18.87
N GLN A 1129 -6.26 -71.38 17.63
CA GLN A 1129 -5.43 -70.89 16.53
C GLN A 1129 -5.97 -69.54 16.05
N THR A 1130 -5.10 -68.64 15.57
CA THR A 1130 -5.54 -67.41 14.90
C THR A 1130 -6.17 -67.76 13.55
N VAL A 1131 -7.41 -67.34 13.31
CA VAL A 1131 -8.10 -67.58 12.03
C VAL A 1131 -7.60 -66.57 11.02
N LYS A 1132 -6.92 -67.00 9.95
CA LYS A 1132 -6.55 -66.11 8.84
C LYS A 1132 -7.58 -66.19 7.72
N GLN A 1133 -7.90 -65.05 7.11
CA GLN A 1133 -8.80 -64.94 5.97
C GLN A 1133 -8.42 -65.86 4.80
N SER A 1134 -7.12 -66.04 4.52
CA SER A 1134 -6.61 -66.88 3.41
C SER A 1134 -6.69 -68.38 3.68
N SER A 1135 -6.63 -68.79 4.94
CA SER A 1135 -6.49 -70.20 5.33
C SER A 1135 -7.65 -70.71 6.18
N PHE A 1136 -8.78 -69.97 6.27
CA PHE A 1136 -9.86 -70.36 7.16
C PHE A 1136 -10.51 -71.72 6.80
N ARG A 1137 -10.45 -72.11 5.52
CA ARG A 1137 -10.95 -73.41 5.04
C ARG A 1137 -10.13 -74.59 5.57
N ASP A 1138 -8.88 -74.36 5.98
CA ASP A 1138 -8.01 -75.40 6.53
C ASP A 1138 -8.51 -75.87 7.90
N TYR A 1139 -9.19 -74.98 8.66
CA TYR A 1139 -9.82 -75.30 9.95
C TYR A 1139 -11.12 -76.09 9.83
N ALA A 1140 -11.67 -76.26 8.62
CA ALA A 1140 -12.83 -77.14 8.43
C ALA A 1140 -12.45 -78.62 8.55
N ASN A 1141 -11.17 -78.95 8.29
CA ASN A 1141 -10.61 -80.31 8.33
C ASN A 1141 -9.45 -80.47 9.35
N GLY A 1142 -9.12 -79.42 10.11
CA GLY A 1142 -8.06 -79.40 11.12
C GLY A 1142 -8.54 -78.82 12.45
N SER A 1143 -7.74 -78.95 13.51
CA SER A 1143 -8.07 -78.44 14.85
C SER A 1143 -7.93 -76.91 14.89
N PHE A 1144 -9.03 -76.20 15.20
CA PHE A 1144 -9.08 -74.76 15.44
C PHE A 1144 -8.95 -74.43 16.93
N ALA A 1145 -9.63 -75.19 17.78
CA ALA A 1145 -9.58 -75.03 19.23
C ALA A 1145 -9.26 -76.36 19.93
N THR A 1146 -8.43 -76.32 20.97
CA THR A 1146 -8.16 -77.47 21.82
C THR A 1146 -8.65 -77.19 23.23
N VAL A 1147 -9.58 -78.01 23.72
CA VAL A 1147 -10.18 -77.90 25.06
C VAL A 1147 -9.70 -79.04 25.95
N TYR A 1148 -9.02 -78.73 27.06
CA TYR A 1148 -8.57 -79.72 28.04
C TYR A 1148 -9.60 -79.90 29.16
N LEU A 1149 -10.35 -80.99 29.11
CA LEU A 1149 -11.35 -81.32 30.13
C LEU A 1149 -10.77 -82.22 31.21
N LYS A 1150 -10.94 -81.82 32.47
CA LYS A 1150 -10.61 -82.64 33.64
C LYS A 1150 -11.85 -83.02 34.42
N ASN A 1151 -11.92 -84.27 34.83
CA ASN A 1151 -12.93 -84.73 35.77
C ASN A 1151 -12.42 -84.56 37.20
N ASN A 1152 -12.89 -83.52 37.87
CA ASN A 1152 -12.54 -83.22 39.27
C ASN A 1152 -13.39 -83.98 40.29
N SER A 1153 -14.34 -84.80 39.82
CA SER A 1153 -15.17 -85.62 40.69
C SER A 1153 -14.51 -86.96 41.03
N ARG A 1154 -15.05 -87.63 42.06
CA ARG A 1154 -14.65 -89.00 42.42
C ARG A 1154 -15.33 -90.09 41.57
N GLN A 1155 -16.14 -89.72 40.59
CA GLN A 1155 -16.95 -90.64 39.79
C GLN A 1155 -16.67 -90.47 38.30
N LYS A 1156 -16.90 -91.52 37.51
CA LYS A 1156 -16.77 -91.46 36.04
C LYS A 1156 -17.90 -90.61 35.45
N VAL A 1157 -17.55 -89.63 34.62
CA VAL A 1157 -18.52 -88.82 33.86
C VAL A 1157 -18.67 -89.43 32.47
N VAL A 1158 -19.90 -89.48 31.95
CA VAL A 1158 -20.22 -90.11 30.65
C VAL A 1158 -21.08 -89.19 29.79
N LYS A 1159 -21.07 -89.43 28.47
CA LYS A 1159 -21.82 -88.64 27.47
C LYS A 1159 -21.46 -87.15 27.54
N ILE A 1160 -20.17 -86.84 27.48
CA ILE A 1160 -19.68 -85.46 27.48
C ILE A 1160 -19.71 -84.98 26.03
N LYS A 1161 -20.47 -83.93 25.76
CA LYS A 1161 -20.54 -83.22 24.49
C LYS A 1161 -19.88 -81.87 24.67
N VAL A 1162 -18.96 -81.53 23.79
CA VAL A 1162 -18.36 -80.19 23.73
C VAL A 1162 -18.75 -79.57 22.41
N SER A 1163 -19.30 -78.36 22.45
CA SER A 1163 -19.65 -77.61 21.25
C SER A 1163 -18.95 -76.26 21.22
N LEU A 1164 -18.43 -75.86 20.07
CA LEU A 1164 -17.77 -74.58 19.83
C LEU A 1164 -18.56 -73.74 18.82
N MET A 1165 -18.79 -72.47 19.14
CA MET A 1165 -19.40 -71.49 18.25
C MET A 1165 -18.66 -70.16 18.34
N VAL A 1166 -18.17 -69.64 17.22
CA VAL A 1166 -17.59 -68.28 17.16
C VAL A 1166 -18.67 -67.30 16.71
N GLU A 1167 -19.00 -66.34 17.57
CA GLU A 1167 -20.11 -65.40 17.37
C GLU A 1167 -19.93 -64.57 16.08
N GLY A 1168 -20.94 -64.60 15.20
CA GLY A 1168 -20.95 -63.89 13.92
C GLY A 1168 -20.21 -64.59 12.77
N PHE A 1169 -19.29 -65.49 13.07
CA PHE A 1169 -18.39 -66.09 12.07
C PHE A 1169 -18.62 -67.58 11.81
N MET A 1170 -19.46 -68.26 12.60
CA MET A 1170 -19.91 -69.62 12.32
C MET A 1170 -21.42 -69.66 12.13
N SER A 1171 -21.92 -70.49 11.21
CA SER A 1171 -23.37 -70.66 11.01
C SER A 1171 -23.96 -71.79 11.87
N PHE A 1172 -23.13 -72.76 12.26
CA PHE A 1172 -23.48 -73.89 13.11
C PHE A 1172 -22.31 -74.21 14.05
N PRO A 1173 -22.58 -74.66 15.28
CA PRO A 1173 -21.51 -75.05 16.19
C PRO A 1173 -20.80 -76.31 15.69
N ASP A 1174 -19.51 -76.41 15.94
CA ASP A 1174 -18.77 -77.67 15.81
C ASP A 1174 -18.93 -78.48 17.09
N GLU A 1175 -19.13 -79.79 16.98
CA GLU A 1175 -19.50 -80.64 18.13
C GLU A 1175 -18.68 -81.92 18.18
N GLU A 1176 -18.06 -82.16 19.33
CA GLU A 1176 -17.30 -83.38 19.61
C GLU A 1176 -17.82 -84.11 20.85
N TYR A 1177 -17.70 -85.45 20.82
CA TYR A 1177 -18.28 -86.32 21.84
C TYR A 1177 -17.21 -87.17 22.51
N LEU A 1178 -17.09 -87.02 23.82
CA LEU A 1178 -16.29 -87.89 24.65
C LEU A 1178 -17.19 -88.89 25.40
N THR A 1179 -17.02 -90.18 25.08
CA THR A 1179 -17.83 -91.26 25.67
C THR A 1179 -17.78 -91.26 27.18
N SER A 1180 -16.59 -91.06 27.77
CA SER A 1180 -16.42 -90.94 29.21
C SER A 1180 -15.09 -90.34 29.64
N LEU A 1181 -15.06 -89.75 30.83
CA LEU A 1181 -13.87 -89.24 31.50
C LEU A 1181 -13.78 -89.82 32.93
N ASN A 1182 -12.72 -90.56 33.25
CA ASN A 1182 -12.56 -91.20 34.55
C ASN A 1182 -12.21 -90.17 35.64
N ALA A 1183 -12.43 -90.51 36.91
CA ALA A 1183 -12.12 -89.64 38.04
C ALA A 1183 -10.64 -89.19 38.02
N GLY A 1184 -10.39 -87.88 38.10
CA GLY A 1184 -9.05 -87.28 38.04
C GLY A 1184 -8.40 -87.27 36.65
N GLN A 1185 -9.04 -87.80 35.61
CA GLN A 1185 -8.49 -87.84 34.26
C GLN A 1185 -8.67 -86.50 33.55
N THR A 1186 -7.63 -86.05 32.86
CA THR A 1186 -7.67 -84.94 31.88
C THR A 1186 -7.61 -85.51 30.45
N ARG A 1187 -8.41 -84.98 29.53
CA ARG A 1187 -8.35 -85.27 28.09
C ARG A 1187 -8.51 -83.99 27.27
N SER A 1188 -7.74 -83.88 26.19
CA SER A 1188 -7.95 -82.87 25.17
C SER A 1188 -9.07 -83.29 24.21
N ILE A 1189 -9.80 -82.30 23.72
CA ILE A 1189 -10.77 -82.40 22.64
C ILE A 1189 -10.39 -81.32 21.63
N GLU A 1190 -10.18 -81.74 20.38
CA GLU A 1190 -9.90 -80.85 19.25
C GLU A 1190 -11.21 -80.55 18.54
N LEU A 1191 -11.52 -79.26 18.37
CA LEU A 1191 -12.72 -78.76 17.71
C LEU A 1191 -12.30 -78.01 16.44
N GLY A 1192 -13.00 -78.25 15.34
CA GLY A 1192 -12.81 -77.54 14.09
C GLY A 1192 -13.49 -76.17 14.07
N GLY A 1193 -13.29 -75.43 12.98
CA GLY A 1193 -13.86 -74.10 12.77
C GLY A 1193 -14.48 -73.96 11.38
N LYS A 1194 -15.78 -74.29 11.24
CA LYS A 1194 -16.52 -74.09 9.98
C LYS A 1194 -17.02 -72.65 9.88
N PHE A 1195 -16.11 -71.75 9.49
CA PHE A 1195 -16.43 -70.34 9.35
C PHE A 1195 -17.29 -70.02 8.12
N ASN A 1196 -18.14 -68.99 8.24
CA ASN A 1196 -19.08 -68.51 7.22
C ASN A 1196 -18.45 -67.40 6.35
N GLN A 1197 -19.23 -66.85 5.41
CA GLN A 1197 -18.77 -65.79 4.49
C GLN A 1197 -18.27 -64.53 5.21
N ALA A 1198 -18.73 -64.23 6.43
CA ALA A 1198 -18.25 -63.06 7.17
C ALA A 1198 -16.74 -63.14 7.47
N ALA A 1199 -16.17 -64.35 7.54
CA ALA A 1199 -14.73 -64.55 7.68
C ALA A 1199 -13.95 -64.22 6.39
N MET A 1200 -14.60 -64.21 5.21
CA MET A 1200 -14.00 -63.81 3.94
C MET A 1200 -14.05 -62.30 3.69
N ASP A 1201 -15.05 -61.62 4.25
CA ASP A 1201 -15.32 -60.22 3.94
C ASP A 1201 -14.57 -59.25 4.89
N LEU A 1202 -13.69 -59.78 5.76
CA LEU A 1202 -12.88 -58.96 6.66
C LEU A 1202 -11.94 -58.03 5.89
N ARG A 1203 -11.99 -56.75 6.26
CA ARG A 1203 -11.05 -55.72 5.79
C ARG A 1203 -9.98 -55.38 6.84
N LYS A 1204 -10.18 -55.79 8.08
CA LYS A 1204 -9.34 -55.55 9.25
C LYS A 1204 -9.53 -56.72 10.21
N ASP A 1205 -8.56 -56.94 11.09
CA ASP A 1205 -8.70 -57.92 12.18
C ASP A 1205 -9.94 -57.64 13.00
N VAL A 1206 -10.63 -58.67 13.46
CA VAL A 1206 -11.79 -58.58 14.35
C VAL A 1206 -11.57 -59.46 15.58
N TYR A 1207 -11.88 -58.90 16.75
CA TYR A 1207 -11.89 -59.61 18.01
C TYR A 1207 -13.33 -59.95 18.39
N THR A 1208 -13.60 -61.23 18.68
CA THR A 1208 -14.94 -61.72 18.98
C THR A 1208 -14.89 -62.80 20.06
N LEU A 1209 -16.04 -63.34 20.45
CA LEU A 1209 -16.17 -64.40 21.44
C LEU A 1209 -16.39 -65.77 20.78
N ALA A 1210 -15.63 -66.75 21.25
CA ALA A 1210 -15.93 -68.16 21.11
C ALA A 1210 -16.72 -68.65 22.32
N GLU A 1211 -17.92 -69.16 22.06
CA GLU A 1211 -18.76 -69.85 23.03
C GLU A 1211 -18.45 -71.36 23.00
N ILE A 1212 -17.98 -71.89 24.12
CA ILE A 1212 -17.76 -73.31 24.35
C ILE A 1212 -18.82 -73.81 25.32
N ARG A 1213 -19.66 -74.76 24.89
CA ARG A 1213 -20.63 -75.42 25.77
C ARG A 1213 -20.19 -76.86 26.04
N ILE A 1214 -20.16 -77.21 27.33
CA ILE A 1214 -19.84 -78.55 27.80
C ILE A 1214 -21.11 -79.13 28.43
N GLU A 1215 -21.70 -80.14 27.80
CA GLU A 1215 -22.88 -80.82 28.28
C GLU A 1215 -22.54 -82.26 28.69
N TYR A 1216 -22.90 -82.67 29.89
CA TYR A 1216 -22.60 -84.02 30.38
C TYR A 1216 -23.62 -84.52 31.39
N PHE A 1217 -23.63 -85.82 31.63
CA PHE A 1217 -24.46 -86.42 32.68
C PHE A 1217 -23.64 -86.71 33.92
N PHE A 1218 -24.03 -86.12 35.04
CA PHE A 1218 -23.47 -86.40 36.36
C PHE A 1218 -24.61 -86.75 37.33
N ASN A 1219 -24.50 -87.87 38.05
CA ASN A 1219 -25.58 -88.36 38.93
C ASN A 1219 -26.97 -88.44 38.24
N LYS A 1220 -27.01 -88.88 36.98
CA LYS A 1220 -28.22 -88.93 36.13
C LYS A 1220 -28.89 -87.58 35.83
N ARG A 1221 -28.24 -86.45 36.17
CA ARG A 1221 -28.70 -85.11 35.81
C ARG A 1221 -27.85 -84.55 34.67
N PRO A 1222 -28.47 -83.96 33.63
CA PRO A 1222 -27.71 -83.20 32.65
C PRO A 1222 -27.17 -81.94 33.31
N ILE A 1223 -25.87 -81.70 33.16
CA ILE A 1223 -25.20 -80.46 33.53
C ILE A 1223 -24.75 -79.80 32.23
N LYS A 1224 -24.95 -78.48 32.16
CA LYS A 1224 -24.51 -77.64 31.04
C LYS A 1224 -23.64 -76.53 31.60
N GLU A 1225 -22.46 -76.39 31.02
CA GLU A 1225 -21.52 -75.33 31.33
C GLU A 1225 -21.23 -74.55 30.05
N THR A 1226 -21.11 -73.23 30.14
CA THR A 1226 -20.85 -72.35 29.00
C THR A 1226 -19.71 -71.41 29.34
N ILE A 1227 -18.67 -71.45 28.51
CA ILE A 1227 -17.45 -70.69 28.68
C ILE A 1227 -17.31 -69.79 27.46
N PHE A 1228 -16.98 -68.51 27.70
CA PHE A 1228 -16.68 -67.56 26.65
C PHE A 1228 -15.19 -67.26 26.68
N GLU A 1229 -14.53 -67.40 25.54
CA GLU A 1229 -13.13 -67.04 25.35
C GLU A 1229 -12.97 -66.09 24.15
N PRO A 1230 -12.10 -65.07 24.25
CA PRO A 1230 -11.84 -64.18 23.14
C PRO A 1230 -11.03 -64.88 22.05
N VAL A 1231 -11.35 -64.57 20.79
CA VAL A 1231 -10.66 -65.08 19.59
C VAL A 1231 -10.39 -63.93 18.64
N GLN A 1232 -9.22 -63.96 17.99
CA GLN A 1232 -8.86 -63.05 16.91
C GLN A 1232 -9.08 -63.70 15.55
N ILE A 1233 -9.78 -62.99 14.65
CA ILE A 1233 -9.90 -63.31 13.24
C ILE A 1233 -9.10 -62.27 12.46
N GLN A 1234 -8.05 -62.71 11.78
CA GLN A 1234 -7.05 -61.88 11.12
C GLN A 1234 -7.37 -61.67 9.63
N ALA A 1235 -7.33 -60.42 9.18
CA ALA A 1235 -7.44 -60.06 7.77
C ALA A 1235 -6.06 -60.18 7.08
N ASP A 1236 -6.02 -60.61 5.83
CA ASP A 1236 -4.75 -60.68 5.09
C ASP A 1236 -4.35 -59.30 4.58
N LEU A 1237 -3.44 -58.64 5.30
CA LEU A 1237 -2.80 -57.41 4.83
C LEU A 1237 -1.73 -57.74 3.78
N ASN A 1238 -2.13 -58.18 2.58
CA ASN A 1238 -1.26 -58.27 1.40
C ASN A 1238 -2.07 -58.20 0.09
N SER A 1239 -2.35 -56.98 -0.36
CA SER A 1239 -2.38 -56.63 -1.79
C SER A 1239 -2.14 -55.12 -1.95
N GLY A 1240 -0.95 -54.69 -1.52
CA GLY A 1240 -0.29 -53.57 -2.18
C GLY A 1240 0.14 -54.03 -3.57
N GLY A 1241 -0.74 -53.87 -4.56
CA GLY A 1241 -0.49 -54.22 -5.95
C GLY A 1241 -1.36 -53.35 -6.85
N ALA A 1242 -0.72 -52.48 -7.61
CA ALA A 1242 -1.33 -51.61 -8.61
C ALA A 1242 -2.16 -52.40 -9.65
N GLY A 1243 -3.24 -51.77 -10.12
CA GLY A 1243 -3.85 -52.05 -11.43
C GLY A 1243 -5.24 -52.68 -11.40
N GLY A 1244 -6.27 -51.87 -11.69
CA GLY A 1244 -7.59 -52.39 -12.06
C GLY A 1244 -8.74 -51.40 -11.88
N LEU A 1245 -8.85 -50.40 -12.77
CA LEU A 1245 -10.13 -49.85 -13.23
C LEU A 1245 -11.01 -51.04 -13.67
N ALA A 1246 -12.31 -51.18 -13.36
CA ALA A 1246 -13.49 -50.36 -13.63
C ALA A 1246 -14.75 -51.17 -13.18
N PRO A 1247 -16.01 -50.69 -13.33
CA PRO A 1247 -16.52 -49.33 -13.54
C PRO A 1247 -17.27 -48.75 -12.33
#